data_AF-A0A944JQB1-F1
#
_entry.id   AF-A0A944JQB1-F1
#
_cell.length_a   1.000
_cell.length_b   1.000
_cell.length_c   1.000
_cell.angle_alpha   90.00
_cell.angle_beta   90.00
_cell.angle_gamma   90.00
#
_symmetry.space_group_name_H-M   'P 1'
#
loop_
_entity.id
_entity.type
_entity.pdbx_description
1 polymer ?
#
loop_
_entity_poly.entity_id
_entity_poly.type
_entity_poly.pdbx_seq_one_letter_code
_entity_poly.pdbx_strand_id
1 'polypeptide(L)'
;MAARYFEDYAPGRGRAAPRAALDSDAPRIDLNGDWAFRFSPTLRPEPDGFEAPDFDDGSWDALRVPSHWQLHGHGRPIYVNIAYPIPVDPPFVPDENETGDYRRTFDLPATWAGTPAVLRFEGVDSCARVWLNGRDLGVTYGSRLPTEWDVTEVLRPGRNVLAVRVHQFSAGTYLEDQDTWRLSGIFRDVSLLARPAGGIRDVFVHADYDPDTGAGRLRVEADADAPVRIDIPALAIHDRPAGTEFAFAAVRPWSAEDPQLYEVYLATGSERVRIRVGFRSTTIDEAGVLRVNGRRVVLRGVNRHEFDPDHGRALSLEAMRRDVELMKRHNINAVRTAHYPPHPAFLDLCDELGLWVMAECDLETHGFEHADPERWQRNPSDDPRWHDAYLDRIERTVERDKNHPSVILWSLGNEAGDGRNLRAMSEWVRRRDPSRPIHYEGDRLGEYTDVHGEMYRPPAAVARIGRGQLLPGEVSYPARAGSGDPADDPRNRKPFLLTEFAHAMGNGPGGFAEYLRLCDEYPRVQGGYVWEWMDQGLRTHDAQGREFFGYGGDFGEDLHDGNFICDGLVLPDRTPSPGLLEYAKVNAPVRIGPGPEADTLAVENRYEVLDLSHLRFTWSLARDGVQLDHGVLPTPELAAGEHGRLPMPRLDPPPATAARCPQGAQDGGGELWLTVQAELGKPADWAPEGHVVAWGQLRLSATRGRRPIGRPGPARSEGEQILLGPGRFDRTTGALLAIGGLPLRGPRLNLWRAPTDNDRGWHQRDAAYWKDRGLDRLRRRTVSVTPDAQGMTVVVRSAAAAGSSGYLTTYRWDSDGDSLRLRVHAEPVGHWPERGDDFPDPMVDPALPPEEYRELVRRNRSRSLARIGLDWELPADRSQVEWFGTGPGEAYPDSRQAVRVGRFRASVDELQTPYVRPQENGNRADTRWATFTDGAGRGLRVVGEEPFHFAARRWTDQQLDAARHDSDLVPGPVIHLHTDHAVQGLGTAAVGPGVLPQHRLELAPADFGFILTPLRQPSR
;
A
#
# COMPACT_ATOMS: atom_id res chain seq x y z
N MET A 1 -3.81 46.16 15.26
CA MET A 1 -4.76 45.44 14.37
C MET A 1 -5.74 44.68 15.25
N ALA A 2 -6.99 44.51 14.84
CA ALA A 2 -7.85 43.51 15.48
C ALA A 2 -7.17 42.13 15.33
N ALA A 3 -7.22 41.28 16.36
CA ALA A 3 -6.62 39.95 16.29
C ALA A 3 -7.31 39.12 15.19
N ARG A 4 -6.53 38.55 14.27
CA ARG A 4 -7.02 37.64 13.23
C ARG A 4 -7.37 36.30 13.87
N TYR A 5 -8.62 35.84 13.75
CA TYR A 5 -9.09 34.64 14.47
C TYR A 5 -8.46 33.34 13.97
N PHE A 6 -7.91 33.33 12.75
CA PHE A 6 -7.24 32.20 12.10
C PHE A 6 -5.73 32.15 12.42
N GLU A 7 -5.21 33.10 13.20
CA GLU A 7 -3.84 33.15 13.74
C GLU A 7 -3.89 33.04 15.28
N ASP A 8 -4.73 32.11 15.80
CA ASP A 8 -4.94 31.90 17.23
C ASP A 8 -4.44 30.52 17.65
N TYR A 9 -3.78 30.44 18.81
CA TYR A 9 -3.32 29.17 19.39
C TYR A 9 -4.47 28.34 20.00
N ALA A 10 -5.61 28.98 20.29
CA ALA A 10 -6.78 28.32 20.86
C ALA A 10 -7.50 27.43 19.82
N PRO A 11 -8.16 26.33 20.25
CA PRO A 11 -8.90 25.40 19.37
C PRO A 11 -10.20 25.97 18.74
N GLY A 12 -10.33 27.29 18.63
CA GLY A 12 -11.56 27.96 18.19
C GLY A 12 -12.57 28.16 19.33
N ARG A 13 -13.79 28.61 19.01
CA ARG A 13 -14.81 29.03 19.99
C ARG A 13 -16.23 28.69 19.56
N GLY A 14 -17.15 28.65 20.54
CA GLY A 14 -18.59 28.56 20.32
C GLY A 14 -19.14 27.15 20.12
N ARG A 15 -18.27 26.13 20.01
CA ARG A 15 -18.66 24.73 19.80
C ARG A 15 -19.33 24.12 21.03
N ALA A 16 -20.24 23.19 20.80
CA ALA A 16 -20.77 22.26 21.78
C ALA A 16 -19.72 21.21 22.18
N ALA A 17 -19.94 20.54 23.31
CA ALA A 17 -19.06 19.47 23.79
C ALA A 17 -19.01 18.30 22.79
N PRO A 18 -17.83 17.70 22.52
CA PRO A 18 -17.69 16.53 21.66
C PRO A 18 -18.54 15.35 22.13
N ARG A 19 -18.92 14.49 21.19
CA ARG A 19 -19.75 13.29 21.42
C ARG A 19 -19.55 12.26 20.31
N ALA A 20 -20.05 11.05 20.55
CA ALA A 20 -20.03 9.96 19.58
C ALA A 20 -20.78 10.32 18.29
N ALA A 21 -20.34 9.74 17.18
CA ALA A 21 -21.19 9.61 16.00
C ALA A 21 -22.30 8.59 16.32
N LEU A 22 -23.57 9.04 16.26
CA LEU A 22 -24.73 8.23 16.66
C LEU A 22 -25.74 8.13 15.52
N ASP A 23 -26.24 6.92 15.30
CA ASP A 23 -27.41 6.67 14.45
C ASP A 23 -28.68 6.92 15.26
N SER A 24 -29.24 8.12 15.14
CA SER A 24 -30.41 8.61 15.88
C SER A 24 -31.60 8.80 14.94
N ASP A 25 -32.81 8.50 15.43
CA ASP A 25 -34.06 8.84 14.76
C ASP A 25 -34.48 10.30 14.96
N ALA A 26 -33.72 11.08 15.75
CA ALA A 26 -33.93 12.51 15.86
C ALA A 26 -33.91 13.14 14.46
N PRO A 27 -34.88 14.00 14.12
CA PRO A 27 -34.99 14.45 12.75
C PRO A 27 -33.74 15.26 12.35
N ARG A 28 -33.34 15.09 11.08
CA ARG A 28 -32.14 15.68 10.47
C ARG A 28 -32.52 16.43 9.19
N ILE A 29 -31.89 17.58 8.95
CA ILE A 29 -31.89 18.24 7.65
C ILE A 29 -30.48 18.11 7.07
N ASP A 30 -30.38 17.46 5.92
CA ASP A 30 -29.15 17.44 5.14
C ASP A 30 -28.96 18.80 4.45
N LEU A 31 -27.81 19.43 4.70
CA LEU A 31 -27.46 20.72 4.11
C LEU A 31 -26.45 20.57 2.97
N ASN A 32 -26.03 19.34 2.63
CA ASN A 32 -25.26 19.06 1.43
C ASN A 32 -26.02 19.50 0.17
N GLY A 33 -25.28 19.76 -0.89
CA GLY A 33 -25.84 20.29 -2.13
C GLY A 33 -24.99 21.39 -2.73
N ASP A 34 -25.59 22.14 -3.65
CA ASP A 34 -24.93 23.30 -4.23
C ASP A 34 -25.14 24.52 -3.31
N TRP A 35 -24.03 25.17 -2.97
CA TRP A 35 -23.97 26.37 -2.14
C TRP A 35 -23.50 27.53 -3.00
N ALA A 36 -23.98 28.74 -2.71
CA ALA A 36 -23.44 29.93 -3.33
C ALA A 36 -22.00 30.11 -2.81
N PHE A 37 -21.05 30.33 -3.71
CA PHE A 37 -19.62 30.31 -3.41
C PHE A 37 -18.90 31.49 -4.04
N ARG A 38 -18.03 32.12 -3.25
CA ARG A 38 -17.14 33.19 -3.68
C ARG A 38 -15.72 32.87 -3.27
N PHE A 39 -14.87 32.62 -4.25
CA PHE A 39 -13.44 32.44 -4.08
C PHE A 39 -12.70 33.77 -4.03
N SER A 40 -11.71 33.89 -3.14
CA SER A 40 -10.74 34.98 -3.12
C SER A 40 -9.32 34.42 -3.00
N PRO A 41 -8.36 34.84 -3.84
CA PRO A 41 -6.99 34.33 -3.81
C PRO A 41 -6.16 34.85 -2.63
N THR A 42 -6.68 35.83 -1.91
CA THR A 42 -6.04 36.46 -0.74
C THR A 42 -7.06 36.64 0.37
N LEU A 43 -6.57 36.96 1.57
CA LEU A 43 -7.43 37.33 2.69
C LEU A 43 -8.39 38.47 2.32
N ARG A 44 -9.66 38.33 2.73
CA ARG A 44 -10.66 39.40 2.66
C ARG A 44 -10.81 40.12 4.01
N PRO A 45 -11.05 41.43 4.01
CA PRO A 45 -11.49 42.13 5.22
C PRO A 45 -12.79 41.51 5.77
N GLU A 46 -12.94 41.56 7.10
CA GLU A 46 -14.11 40.99 7.77
C GLU A 46 -14.58 41.86 8.94
N PRO A 47 -15.91 41.94 9.20
CA PRO A 47 -17.00 41.48 8.32
C PRO A 47 -17.14 42.36 7.07
N ASP A 48 -17.44 41.75 5.91
CA ASP A 48 -17.78 42.44 4.66
C ASP A 48 -19.26 42.34 4.28
N GLY A 49 -20.11 41.86 5.20
CA GLY A 49 -21.57 41.88 5.12
C GLY A 49 -22.20 40.64 4.47
N PHE A 50 -21.39 39.70 3.96
CA PHE A 50 -21.89 38.47 3.34
C PHE A 50 -22.54 37.51 4.34
N GLU A 51 -22.41 37.72 5.64
CA GLU A 51 -23.09 36.95 6.67
C GLU A 51 -24.57 37.36 6.83
N ALA A 52 -24.96 38.53 6.31
CA ALA A 52 -26.30 39.08 6.49
C ALA A 52 -27.37 38.29 5.70
N PRO A 53 -28.57 38.04 6.27
CA PRO A 53 -29.62 37.24 5.62
C PRO A 53 -30.18 37.82 4.30
N ASP A 54 -30.03 39.12 4.12
CA ASP A 54 -30.52 39.94 3.01
C ASP A 54 -29.43 40.34 2.00
N PHE A 55 -28.18 39.92 2.23
CA PHE A 55 -27.10 40.10 1.26
C PHE A 55 -27.43 39.35 -0.04
N ASP A 56 -27.17 40.02 -1.17
CA ASP A 56 -27.38 39.48 -2.52
C ASP A 56 -26.15 38.69 -2.98
N ASP A 57 -26.29 37.37 -3.01
CA ASP A 57 -25.31 36.40 -3.52
C ASP A 57 -25.64 35.93 -4.94
N GLY A 58 -26.59 36.58 -5.64
CA GLY A 58 -27.04 36.15 -6.97
C GLY A 58 -25.97 36.19 -8.08
N SER A 59 -24.84 36.85 -7.83
CA SER A 59 -23.68 36.88 -8.73
C SER A 59 -22.57 35.89 -8.34
N TRP A 60 -22.76 35.08 -7.31
CA TRP A 60 -21.77 34.11 -6.84
C TRP A 60 -21.86 32.83 -7.66
N ASP A 61 -20.76 32.10 -7.73
CA ASP A 61 -20.73 30.78 -8.35
C ASP A 61 -21.49 29.76 -7.49
N ALA A 62 -21.76 28.57 -8.03
CA ALA A 62 -22.28 27.45 -7.25
C ALA A 62 -21.17 26.42 -7.05
N LEU A 63 -20.91 26.03 -5.81
CA LEU A 63 -19.97 24.98 -5.46
C LEU A 63 -20.69 23.86 -4.69
N ARG A 64 -20.41 22.61 -5.08
CA ARG A 64 -20.95 21.43 -4.40
C ARG A 64 -20.35 21.32 -2.99
N VAL A 65 -21.15 21.01 -2.00
CA VAL A 65 -20.73 20.63 -0.65
C VAL A 65 -21.28 19.23 -0.34
N PRO A 66 -20.44 18.27 0.09
CA PRO A 66 -19.01 18.40 0.32
C PRO A 66 -18.14 18.45 -0.95
N SER A 67 -17.03 19.21 -0.91
CA SER A 67 -15.98 19.21 -1.95
C SER A 67 -14.70 19.93 -1.51
N HIS A 68 -13.65 19.81 -2.32
CA HIS A 68 -12.48 20.69 -2.28
C HIS A 68 -12.51 21.68 -3.45
N TRP A 69 -12.43 22.98 -3.18
CA TRP A 69 -12.61 23.98 -4.22
C TRP A 69 -11.52 23.92 -5.32
N GLN A 70 -10.33 23.42 -4.99
CA GLN A 70 -9.22 23.19 -5.93
C GLN A 70 -9.59 22.22 -7.06
N LEU A 71 -10.48 21.26 -6.80
CA LEU A 71 -10.94 20.28 -7.79
C LEU A 71 -12.12 20.81 -8.62
N HIS A 72 -12.58 22.03 -8.34
CA HIS A 72 -13.66 22.72 -9.05
C HIS A 72 -13.16 23.99 -9.78
N GLY A 73 -11.85 24.12 -9.99
CA GLY A 73 -11.26 25.20 -10.77
C GLY A 73 -10.96 26.49 -9.99
N HIS A 74 -10.99 26.44 -8.66
CA HIS A 74 -10.62 27.57 -7.80
C HIS A 74 -9.27 27.30 -7.15
N GLY A 75 -8.26 28.15 -7.31
CA GLY A 75 -6.92 27.87 -6.77
C GLY A 75 -6.26 26.66 -7.43
N ARG A 76 -5.35 25.99 -6.71
CA ARG A 76 -4.63 24.80 -7.19
C ARG A 76 -4.33 23.81 -6.06
N PRO A 77 -4.38 22.48 -6.31
CA PRO A 77 -3.83 21.49 -5.39
C PRO A 77 -2.36 21.78 -5.09
N ILE A 78 -1.91 21.50 -3.86
CA ILE A 78 -0.49 21.59 -3.48
C ILE A 78 -0.07 20.27 -2.85
N TYR A 79 0.92 19.59 -3.43
CA TYR A 79 1.55 18.44 -2.79
C TYR A 79 2.93 18.79 -2.24
N VAL A 80 3.10 18.62 -0.94
CA VAL A 80 4.37 18.61 -0.22
C VAL A 80 4.31 17.47 0.80
N ASN A 81 5.43 16.78 0.97
CA ASN A 81 5.58 15.71 1.94
C ASN A 81 5.86 16.32 3.32
N ILE A 82 7.12 16.73 3.56
CA ILE A 82 7.57 17.21 4.88
C ILE A 82 7.54 18.74 4.99
N ALA A 83 7.77 19.45 3.88
CA ALA A 83 7.91 20.90 3.95
C ALA A 83 6.54 21.59 4.05
N TYR A 84 6.45 22.64 4.87
CA TYR A 84 5.27 23.52 4.84
C TYR A 84 5.21 24.32 3.52
N PRO A 85 4.02 24.50 2.92
CA PRO A 85 3.83 25.39 1.78
C PRO A 85 3.79 26.88 2.19
N ILE A 86 3.99 27.17 3.48
CA ILE A 86 4.01 28.50 4.08
C ILE A 86 5.27 28.67 4.95
N PRO A 87 5.72 29.91 5.23
CA PRO A 87 6.80 30.13 6.19
C PRO A 87 6.51 29.52 7.57
N VAL A 88 7.51 28.93 8.22
CA VAL A 88 7.37 28.34 9.56
C VAL A 88 7.49 29.43 10.64
N ASP A 89 6.39 30.14 10.90
CA ASP A 89 6.29 31.19 11.91
C ASP A 89 4.98 31.12 12.72
N PRO A 90 4.73 30.03 13.49
CA PRO A 90 3.46 29.83 14.17
C PRO A 90 3.13 30.96 15.18
N PRO A 91 1.90 31.52 15.16
CA PRO A 91 0.70 31.01 14.51
C PRO A 91 0.35 31.76 13.21
N PHE A 92 1.29 32.51 12.63
CA PHE A 92 1.04 33.46 11.55
C PHE A 92 0.96 32.76 10.19
N VAL A 93 0.15 33.30 9.28
CA VAL A 93 -0.05 32.75 7.92
C VAL A 93 0.18 33.85 6.87
N PRO A 94 0.48 33.51 5.60
CA PRO A 94 0.70 34.51 4.55
C PRO A 94 -0.57 35.32 4.24
N ASP A 95 -0.38 36.50 3.64
CA ASP A 95 -1.51 37.32 3.14
C ASP A 95 -2.11 36.70 1.86
N GLU A 96 -1.30 35.98 1.06
CA GLU A 96 -1.72 35.10 -0.03
C GLU A 96 -2.37 33.82 0.50
N ASN A 97 -3.51 33.97 1.15
CA ASN A 97 -4.26 32.87 1.73
C ASN A 97 -5.64 32.75 1.06
N GLU A 98 -5.79 31.70 0.25
CA GLU A 98 -7.03 31.41 -0.44
C GLU A 98 -8.19 31.33 0.56
N THR A 99 -9.25 32.08 0.28
CA THR A 99 -10.41 32.21 1.16
C THR A 99 -11.68 31.93 0.38
N GLY A 100 -12.44 30.95 0.84
CA GLY A 100 -13.74 30.55 0.29
C GLY A 100 -14.88 31.03 1.16
N ASP A 101 -15.77 31.87 0.62
CA ASP A 101 -17.02 32.24 1.25
C ASP A 101 -18.16 31.38 0.70
N TYR A 102 -18.95 30.79 1.60
CA TYR A 102 -20.06 29.90 1.29
C TYR A 102 -21.35 30.47 1.86
N ARG A 103 -22.45 30.36 1.10
CA ARG A 103 -23.79 30.70 1.56
C ARG A 103 -24.81 29.64 1.15
N ARG A 104 -25.65 29.24 2.11
CA ARG A 104 -26.74 28.27 1.91
C ARG A 104 -28.02 28.77 2.54
N THR A 105 -29.06 28.87 1.72
CA THR A 105 -30.42 29.06 2.20
C THR A 105 -31.09 27.71 2.40
N PHE A 106 -31.80 27.53 3.51
CA PHE A 106 -32.62 26.35 3.78
C PHE A 106 -33.88 26.74 4.55
N ASP A 107 -34.93 25.94 4.42
CA ASP A 107 -36.18 26.15 5.15
C ASP A 107 -36.28 25.19 6.34
N LEU A 108 -36.54 25.75 7.52
CA LEU A 108 -36.85 24.98 8.72
C LEU A 108 -38.32 24.53 8.64
N PRO A 109 -38.61 23.20 8.66
CA PRO A 109 -39.96 22.69 8.65
C PRO A 109 -40.79 23.24 9.82
N ALA A 110 -42.07 23.50 9.61
CA ALA A 110 -42.96 23.98 10.69
C ALA A 110 -43.02 23.00 11.88
N THR A 111 -42.79 21.71 11.64
CA THR A 111 -42.72 20.67 12.68
C THR A 111 -41.51 20.80 13.61
N TRP A 112 -40.50 21.60 13.25
CA TRP A 112 -39.30 21.88 14.05
C TRP A 112 -39.35 23.24 14.75
N ALA A 113 -40.45 23.99 14.62
CA ALA A 113 -40.56 25.31 15.24
C ALA A 113 -40.40 25.21 16.77
N GLY A 114 -39.37 25.87 17.32
CA GLY A 114 -39.03 25.82 18.75
C GLY A 114 -38.41 24.50 19.22
N THR A 115 -38.08 23.58 18.32
CA THR A 115 -37.28 22.38 18.67
C THR A 115 -35.82 22.76 18.77
N PRO A 116 -35.12 22.46 19.88
CA PRO A 116 -33.68 22.69 19.99
C PRO A 116 -32.94 21.95 18.88
N ALA A 117 -31.82 22.51 18.42
CA ALA A 117 -31.06 21.92 17.33
C ALA A 117 -29.59 22.31 17.38
N VAL A 118 -28.76 21.43 16.82
CA VAL A 118 -27.33 21.69 16.60
C VAL A 118 -27.03 21.69 15.10
N LEU A 119 -26.17 22.61 14.67
CA LEU A 119 -25.57 22.60 13.35
C LEU A 119 -24.26 21.82 13.43
N ARG A 120 -24.12 20.79 12.59
CA ARG A 120 -22.97 19.89 12.58
C ARG A 120 -22.22 19.95 11.26
N PHE A 121 -20.91 20.09 11.34
CA PHE A 121 -19.96 19.93 10.24
C PHE A 121 -19.09 18.71 10.54
N GLU A 122 -18.99 17.77 9.60
CA GLU A 122 -18.16 16.56 9.76
C GLU A 122 -16.66 16.80 9.44
N GLY A 123 -16.32 17.87 8.71
CA GLY A 123 -14.94 18.22 8.36
C GLY A 123 -14.85 19.45 7.46
N VAL A 124 -13.95 20.38 7.81
CA VAL A 124 -13.70 21.64 7.07
C VAL A 124 -12.23 21.98 7.13
N ASP A 125 -11.58 22.13 5.98
CA ASP A 125 -10.14 22.38 5.90
C ASP A 125 -9.83 23.86 5.55
N SER A 126 -9.05 24.63 6.33
CA SER A 126 -8.44 24.29 7.65
C SER A 126 -8.96 25.10 8.84
N CYS A 127 -9.52 26.29 8.59
CA CYS A 127 -10.18 27.10 9.61
C CYS A 127 -11.45 27.71 9.04
N ALA A 128 -12.57 27.58 9.78
CA ALA A 128 -13.84 28.14 9.36
C ALA A 128 -14.48 29.01 10.45
N ARG A 129 -15.04 30.15 10.02
CA ARG A 129 -15.95 30.97 10.83
C ARG A 129 -17.37 30.82 10.29
N VAL A 130 -18.33 30.66 11.20
CA VAL A 130 -19.69 30.24 10.85
C VAL A 130 -20.71 31.24 11.38
N TRP A 131 -21.66 31.63 10.54
CA TRP A 131 -22.80 32.46 10.90
C TRP A 131 -24.10 31.80 10.48
N LEU A 132 -25.12 31.93 11.33
CA LEU A 132 -26.49 31.58 10.99
C LEU A 132 -27.36 32.82 11.16
N ASN A 133 -28.09 33.19 10.11
CA ASN A 133 -28.96 34.36 10.08
C ASN A 133 -28.25 35.67 10.51
N GLY A 134 -26.98 35.84 10.14
CA GLY A 134 -26.12 36.97 10.52
C GLY A 134 -25.53 36.90 11.94
N ARG A 135 -25.87 35.88 12.74
CA ARG A 135 -25.32 35.68 14.08
C ARG A 135 -24.06 34.82 14.00
N ASP A 136 -22.93 35.36 14.48
CA ASP A 136 -21.68 34.62 14.64
C ASP A 136 -21.86 33.46 15.64
N LEU A 137 -21.70 32.22 15.15
CA LEU A 137 -21.75 31.00 15.95
C LEU A 137 -20.38 30.68 16.56
N GLY A 138 -19.29 30.98 15.84
CA GLY A 138 -17.94 30.72 16.30
C GLY A 138 -16.95 30.37 15.21
N VAL A 139 -15.82 29.80 15.64
CA VAL A 139 -14.67 29.43 14.79
C VAL A 139 -14.28 27.99 15.10
N THR A 140 -13.94 27.23 14.07
CA THR A 140 -13.44 25.85 14.19
C THR A 140 -12.07 25.66 13.52
N TYR A 141 -11.32 24.71 14.07
CA TYR A 141 -10.05 24.13 13.61
C TYR A 141 -10.13 22.60 13.72
N GLY A 142 -9.12 21.88 13.23
CA GLY A 142 -9.09 20.42 13.25
C GLY A 142 -9.87 19.89 12.07
N SER A 143 -9.23 19.90 10.92
CA SER A 143 -9.90 19.79 9.62
C SER A 143 -10.72 18.52 9.47
N ARG A 144 -10.24 17.41 10.04
CA ARG A 144 -10.86 16.09 9.93
C ARG A 144 -11.73 15.73 11.14
N LEU A 145 -11.99 16.70 12.02
CA LEU A 145 -12.74 16.51 13.26
C LEU A 145 -14.12 17.18 13.19
N PRO A 146 -15.20 16.52 13.65
CA PRO A 146 -16.52 17.11 13.62
C PRO A 146 -16.63 18.31 14.58
N THR A 147 -17.51 19.25 14.24
CA THR A 147 -17.86 20.40 15.09
C THR A 147 -19.36 20.60 15.12
N GLU A 148 -19.91 20.86 16.31
CA GLU A 148 -21.32 21.16 16.52
C GLU A 148 -21.50 22.54 17.19
N TRP A 149 -22.54 23.29 16.82
CA TRP A 149 -22.97 24.51 17.49
C TRP A 149 -24.44 24.42 17.86
N ASP A 150 -24.79 24.83 19.08
CA ASP A 150 -26.21 25.05 19.43
C ASP A 150 -26.74 26.27 18.66
N VAL A 151 -27.78 26.05 17.87
CA VAL A 151 -28.40 27.05 17.01
C VAL A 151 -29.86 27.31 17.37
N THR A 152 -30.32 26.78 18.50
CA THR A 152 -31.72 26.83 18.95
C THR A 152 -32.27 28.26 18.96
N GLU A 153 -31.54 29.19 19.57
CA GLU A 153 -31.96 30.61 19.70
C GLU A 153 -31.75 31.44 18.42
N VAL A 154 -31.10 30.86 17.40
CA VAL A 154 -30.72 31.56 16.16
C VAL A 154 -31.60 31.15 14.98
N LEU A 155 -32.12 29.92 15.01
CA LEU A 155 -33.02 29.38 13.99
C LEU A 155 -34.32 30.17 13.91
N ARG A 156 -34.81 30.34 12.68
CA ARG A 156 -36.08 31.01 12.36
C ARG A 156 -37.04 30.02 11.73
N PRO A 157 -38.36 30.11 11.99
CA PRO A 157 -39.35 29.36 11.21
C PRO A 157 -39.25 29.73 9.72
N GLY A 158 -39.28 28.73 8.84
CA GLY A 158 -39.11 28.94 7.39
C GLY A 158 -37.65 29.27 7.03
N ARG A 159 -37.43 30.34 6.27
CA ARG A 159 -36.13 30.65 5.65
C ARG A 159 -35.02 30.96 6.67
N ASN A 160 -33.91 30.23 6.55
CA ASN A 160 -32.65 30.46 7.25
C ASN A 160 -31.50 30.61 6.26
N VAL A 161 -30.47 31.38 6.64
CA VAL A 161 -29.26 31.59 5.84
C VAL A 161 -28.04 31.20 6.66
N LEU A 162 -27.33 30.18 6.22
CA LEU A 162 -26.03 29.76 6.74
C LEU A 162 -24.94 30.42 5.87
N ALA A 163 -24.00 31.10 6.50
CA ALA A 163 -22.82 31.66 5.87
C ALA A 163 -21.56 31.12 6.54
N VAL A 164 -20.54 30.77 5.75
CA VAL A 164 -19.29 30.20 6.24
C VAL A 164 -18.13 30.84 5.48
N ARG A 165 -17.10 31.27 6.20
CA ARG A 165 -15.82 31.66 5.60
C ARG A 165 -14.80 30.61 5.96
N VAL A 166 -14.09 30.09 4.96
CA VAL A 166 -13.04 29.08 5.11
C VAL A 166 -11.72 29.65 4.60
N HIS A 167 -10.66 29.52 5.40
CA HIS A 167 -9.30 29.84 5.01
C HIS A 167 -8.51 28.56 4.76
N GLN A 168 -7.75 28.54 3.66
CA GLN A 168 -6.82 27.44 3.36
C GLN A 168 -5.77 27.31 4.46
N PHE A 169 -5.07 28.40 4.76
CA PHE A 169 -4.05 28.42 5.81
C PHE A 169 -4.58 29.03 7.10
N SER A 170 -4.20 28.44 8.22
CA SER A 170 -4.50 28.93 9.56
C SER A 170 -3.44 28.46 10.55
N ALA A 171 -3.56 28.84 11.82
CA ALA A 171 -2.78 28.25 12.89
C ALA A 171 -2.89 26.71 12.91
N GLY A 172 -4.05 26.16 12.52
CA GLY A 172 -4.26 24.72 12.38
C GLY A 172 -3.38 24.05 11.33
N THR A 173 -2.91 24.77 10.31
CA THR A 173 -2.00 24.25 9.28
C THR A 173 -0.72 23.69 9.89
N TYR A 174 -0.19 24.32 10.95
CA TYR A 174 1.02 23.86 11.66
C TYR A 174 0.83 22.56 12.45
N LEU A 175 -0.40 22.05 12.55
CA LEU A 175 -0.76 20.80 13.21
C LEU A 175 -1.24 19.74 12.20
N GLU A 176 -1.21 20.05 10.91
CA GLU A 176 -1.85 19.29 9.84
C GLU A 176 -0.91 19.19 8.63
N ASP A 177 0.33 18.78 8.89
CA ASP A 177 1.39 18.69 7.90
C ASP A 177 1.57 17.28 7.30
N GLN A 178 0.50 16.50 7.24
CA GLN A 178 0.51 15.13 6.72
C GLN A 178 1.09 15.02 5.29
N ASP A 179 1.72 13.89 4.94
CA ASP A 179 2.14 13.59 3.55
C ASP A 179 0.92 13.31 2.64
N THR A 180 0.27 14.37 2.18
CA THR A 180 -0.95 14.31 1.33
C THR A 180 -1.22 15.68 0.68
N TRP A 181 -2.16 15.73 -0.27
CA TRP A 181 -2.57 16.99 -0.90
C TRP A 181 -3.12 18.01 0.11
N ARG A 182 -2.63 19.25 0.04
CA ARG A 182 -3.28 20.41 0.66
C ARG A 182 -4.48 20.80 -0.21
N LEU A 183 -5.68 20.44 0.24
CA LEU A 183 -6.97 20.67 -0.44
C LEU A 183 -7.96 21.20 0.59
N SER A 184 -8.55 22.35 0.30
CA SER A 184 -9.35 23.10 1.27
C SER A 184 -10.82 23.18 0.86
N GLY A 185 -11.67 23.42 1.86
CA GLY A 185 -13.11 23.49 1.68
C GLY A 185 -13.89 22.71 2.72
N ILE A 186 -15.21 22.76 2.59
CA ILE A 186 -16.14 21.94 3.38
C ILE A 186 -16.21 20.57 2.70
N PHE A 187 -15.35 19.64 3.10
CA PHE A 187 -15.11 18.38 2.38
C PHE A 187 -15.84 17.16 2.98
N ARG A 188 -16.58 17.33 4.08
CA ARG A 188 -17.53 16.34 4.60
C ARG A 188 -18.90 16.98 4.88
N ASP A 189 -19.86 16.13 5.27
CA ASP A 189 -21.26 16.51 5.43
C ASP A 189 -21.49 17.72 6.33
N VAL A 190 -22.52 18.50 5.97
CA VAL A 190 -23.13 19.52 6.83
C VAL A 190 -24.57 19.16 7.10
N SER A 191 -24.99 19.20 8.36
CA SER A 191 -26.36 18.85 8.73
C SER A 191 -26.88 19.67 9.90
N LEU A 192 -28.20 19.90 9.92
CA LEU A 192 -28.91 20.39 11.09
C LEU A 192 -29.56 19.18 11.79
N LEU A 193 -29.27 19.00 13.06
CA LEU A 193 -29.78 17.88 13.87
C LEU A 193 -30.71 18.42 14.94
N ALA A 194 -31.95 17.96 14.96
CA ALA A 194 -32.84 18.25 16.07
C ALA A 194 -32.31 17.61 17.36
N ARG A 195 -32.51 18.29 18.49
CA ARG A 195 -32.21 17.84 19.84
C ARG A 195 -33.52 17.84 20.64
N PRO A 196 -34.35 16.80 20.52
CA PRO A 196 -35.61 16.72 21.24
C PRO A 196 -35.42 16.88 22.75
N ALA A 197 -36.38 17.51 23.43
CA ALA A 197 -36.33 17.62 24.88
C ALA A 197 -36.28 16.22 25.52
N GLY A 198 -35.34 15.99 26.44
CA GLY A 198 -35.09 14.68 27.01
C GLY A 198 -34.45 13.67 26.03
N GLY A 199 -33.85 14.15 24.93
CA GLY A 199 -33.09 13.32 24.00
C GLY A 199 -31.76 12.81 24.58
N ILE A 200 -31.09 11.95 23.83
CA ILE A 200 -29.82 11.31 24.13
C ILE A 200 -28.71 12.14 23.46
N ARG A 201 -27.87 12.81 24.26
CA ARG A 201 -26.71 13.58 23.76
C ARG A 201 -25.60 12.66 23.29
N ASP A 202 -25.15 11.76 24.15
CA ASP A 202 -23.98 10.93 23.92
C ASP A 202 -24.17 9.54 24.52
N VAL A 203 -23.40 8.57 24.02
CA VAL A 203 -23.43 7.18 24.48
C VAL A 203 -22.00 6.65 24.57
N PHE A 204 -21.71 5.89 25.62
CA PHE A 204 -20.44 5.16 25.73
C PHE A 204 -20.67 3.68 26.04
N VAL A 205 -20.20 2.82 25.14
CA VAL A 205 -20.32 1.35 25.24
C VAL A 205 -19.04 0.76 25.83
N HIS A 206 -19.21 -0.10 26.84
CA HIS A 206 -18.19 -0.99 27.38
C HIS A 206 -18.65 -2.43 27.18
N ALA A 207 -17.95 -3.20 26.33
CA ALA A 207 -18.35 -4.55 25.93
C ALA A 207 -17.18 -5.55 26.04
N ASP A 208 -16.91 -6.01 27.25
CA ASP A 208 -15.81 -6.93 27.55
C ASP A 208 -16.18 -8.37 27.16
N TYR A 209 -15.19 -9.10 26.66
CA TYR A 209 -15.22 -10.55 26.48
C TYR A 209 -14.17 -11.23 27.38
N ASP A 210 -14.57 -12.30 28.06
CA ASP A 210 -13.67 -13.19 28.81
C ASP A 210 -13.36 -14.44 27.98
N PRO A 211 -12.12 -14.61 27.50
CA PRO A 211 -11.75 -15.72 26.65
C PRO A 211 -11.66 -17.08 27.36
N ASP A 212 -11.51 -17.10 28.68
CA ASP A 212 -11.37 -18.34 29.46
C ASP A 212 -12.74 -18.98 29.70
N THR A 213 -13.78 -18.16 29.86
CA THR A 213 -15.14 -18.62 30.17
C THR A 213 -16.11 -18.49 29.00
N GLY A 214 -15.80 -17.65 28.01
CA GLY A 214 -16.71 -17.22 26.95
C GLY A 214 -17.70 -16.13 27.40
N ALA A 215 -17.62 -15.68 28.66
CA ALA A 215 -18.57 -14.73 29.23
C ALA A 215 -18.43 -13.33 28.62
N GLY A 216 -19.55 -12.61 28.56
CA GLY A 216 -19.59 -11.20 28.12
C GLY A 216 -20.06 -10.30 29.24
N ARG A 217 -19.49 -9.09 29.34
CA ARG A 217 -20.03 -8.01 30.18
C ARG A 217 -20.31 -6.79 29.33
N LEU A 218 -21.50 -6.22 29.48
CA LEU A 218 -21.92 -5.03 28.75
C LEU A 218 -22.41 -3.96 29.72
N ARG A 219 -21.89 -2.76 29.60
CA ARG A 219 -22.43 -1.53 30.21
C ARG A 219 -22.51 -0.47 29.14
N VAL A 220 -23.69 0.15 29.01
CA VAL A 220 -23.92 1.24 28.05
C VAL A 220 -24.33 2.47 28.84
N GLU A 221 -23.46 3.46 28.86
CA GLU A 221 -23.70 4.76 29.48
C GLU A 221 -24.39 5.68 28.49
N ALA A 222 -25.32 6.51 28.97
CA ALA A 222 -25.99 7.49 28.13
C ALA A 222 -26.05 8.84 28.86
N ASP A 223 -25.72 9.89 28.13
CA ASP A 223 -25.85 11.28 28.56
C ASP A 223 -27.18 11.82 28.02
N ALA A 224 -28.18 11.96 28.91
CA ALA A 224 -29.53 12.39 28.57
C ALA A 224 -30.22 13.01 29.79
N ASP A 225 -31.11 13.98 29.55
CA ASP A 225 -31.91 14.62 30.62
C ASP A 225 -33.13 13.77 31.05
N ALA A 226 -33.48 12.75 30.27
CA ALA A 226 -34.58 11.83 30.56
C ALA A 226 -34.06 10.39 30.81
N PRO A 227 -34.82 9.56 31.54
CA PRO A 227 -34.47 8.15 31.71
C PRO A 227 -34.34 7.42 30.37
N VAL A 228 -33.17 6.85 30.10
CA VAL A 228 -32.88 6.07 28.90
C VAL A 228 -33.15 4.59 29.16
N ARG A 229 -33.89 3.96 28.25
CA ARG A 229 -34.21 2.52 28.25
C ARG A 229 -33.42 1.82 27.14
N ILE A 230 -32.94 0.62 27.43
CA ILE A 230 -32.11 -0.20 26.56
C ILE A 230 -32.88 -1.46 26.18
N ASP A 231 -32.86 -1.75 24.89
CA ASP A 231 -33.29 -3.01 24.28
C ASP A 231 -32.13 -3.65 23.50
N ILE A 232 -31.90 -4.94 23.74
CA ILE A 232 -30.92 -5.76 23.02
C ILE A 232 -31.62 -7.06 22.59
N PRO A 233 -32.33 -7.04 21.45
CA PRO A 233 -33.20 -8.15 21.05
C PRO A 233 -32.47 -9.50 20.96
N ALA A 234 -31.26 -9.51 20.41
CA ALA A 234 -30.44 -10.72 20.23
C ALA A 234 -29.99 -11.35 21.56
N LEU A 235 -30.03 -10.61 22.67
CA LEU A 235 -29.66 -11.09 24.01
C LEU A 235 -30.87 -11.14 24.97
N ALA A 236 -32.09 -11.03 24.44
CA ALA A 236 -33.35 -11.04 25.21
C ALA A 236 -33.40 -10.00 26.35
N ILE A 237 -32.70 -8.87 26.18
CA ILE A 237 -32.76 -7.75 27.11
C ILE A 237 -33.80 -6.76 26.59
N HIS A 238 -34.77 -6.46 27.44
CA HIS A 238 -35.84 -5.53 27.13
C HIS A 238 -36.06 -4.56 28.27
N ASP A 239 -36.30 -3.30 27.91
CA ASP A 239 -36.71 -2.23 28.82
C ASP A 239 -35.84 -2.18 30.10
N ARG A 240 -34.53 -1.98 29.95
CA ARG A 240 -33.59 -1.84 31.07
C ARG A 240 -32.98 -0.45 31.13
N PRO A 241 -32.70 0.11 32.31
CA PRO A 241 -32.12 1.45 32.38
C PRO A 241 -30.69 1.47 31.84
N ALA A 242 -30.30 2.54 31.14
CA ALA A 242 -28.90 2.78 30.80
C ALA A 242 -28.01 2.82 32.07
N GLY A 243 -26.74 2.44 31.91
CA GLY A 243 -25.81 2.21 33.02
C GLY A 243 -25.98 0.89 33.77
N THR A 244 -27.00 0.08 33.44
CA THR A 244 -27.10 -1.30 33.95
C THR A 244 -25.94 -2.13 33.43
N GLU A 245 -25.30 -2.88 34.31
CA GLU A 245 -24.31 -3.90 33.93
C GLU A 245 -25.03 -5.22 33.61
N PHE A 246 -24.83 -5.71 32.39
CA PHE A 246 -25.32 -7.00 31.93
C PHE A 246 -24.17 -7.99 31.90
N ALA A 247 -24.37 -9.16 32.54
CA ALA A 247 -23.44 -10.27 32.48
C ALA A 247 -24.08 -11.45 31.75
N PHE A 248 -23.35 -12.01 30.79
CA PHE A 248 -23.79 -13.14 29.98
C PHE A 248 -22.84 -14.32 30.22
N ALA A 249 -23.39 -15.51 30.44
CA ALA A 249 -22.58 -16.71 30.62
C ALA A 249 -21.76 -17.07 29.37
N ALA A 250 -22.28 -16.72 28.19
CA ALA A 250 -21.60 -16.86 26.91
C ALA A 250 -22.06 -15.79 25.92
N VAL A 251 -21.13 -15.21 25.17
CA VAL A 251 -21.39 -14.35 23.99
C VAL A 251 -20.51 -14.80 22.83
N ARG A 252 -20.89 -14.44 21.61
CA ARG A 252 -20.00 -14.61 20.45
C ARG A 252 -19.14 -13.34 20.34
N PRO A 253 -17.81 -13.44 20.49
CA PRO A 253 -16.94 -12.28 20.48
C PRO A 253 -16.81 -11.68 19.08
N TRP A 254 -16.48 -10.39 19.02
CA TRP A 254 -16.12 -9.71 17.78
C TRP A 254 -14.63 -9.87 17.50
N SER A 255 -14.29 -10.10 16.23
CA SER A 255 -12.92 -10.05 15.71
C SER A 255 -12.91 -9.64 14.24
N ALA A 256 -11.73 -9.29 13.69
CA ALA A 256 -11.60 -9.01 12.26
C ALA A 256 -11.91 -10.23 11.36
N GLU A 257 -11.85 -11.46 11.88
CA GLU A 257 -12.16 -12.68 11.15
C GLU A 257 -13.63 -13.10 11.27
N ASP A 258 -14.22 -12.85 12.45
CA ASP A 258 -15.62 -13.10 12.76
C ASP A 258 -16.25 -11.83 13.39
N PRO A 259 -16.75 -10.88 12.59
CA PRO A 259 -17.20 -9.57 13.04
C PRO A 259 -18.62 -9.59 13.61
N GLN A 260 -18.87 -10.41 14.65
CA GLN A 260 -20.20 -10.49 15.26
C GLN A 260 -20.61 -9.17 15.93
N LEU A 261 -21.71 -8.57 15.47
CA LEU A 261 -22.31 -7.38 16.04
C LEU A 261 -23.69 -7.67 16.66
N TYR A 262 -24.00 -6.98 17.75
CA TYR A 262 -25.28 -6.98 18.43
C TYR A 262 -25.89 -5.58 18.34
N GLU A 263 -27.14 -5.48 17.86
CA GLU A 263 -27.84 -4.20 17.85
C GLU A 263 -28.37 -3.86 19.24
N VAL A 264 -27.97 -2.70 19.73
CA VAL A 264 -28.42 -2.09 20.98
C VAL A 264 -29.22 -0.86 20.63
N TYR A 265 -30.45 -0.80 21.15
CA TYR A 265 -31.34 0.35 21.00
C TYR A 265 -31.46 1.06 22.33
N LEU A 266 -31.16 2.36 22.33
CA LEU A 266 -31.37 3.26 23.45
C LEU A 266 -32.55 4.15 23.13
N ALA A 267 -33.51 4.29 24.03
CA ALA A 267 -34.70 5.10 23.80
C ALA A 267 -35.05 5.94 25.03
N THR A 268 -35.42 7.19 24.79
CA THR A 268 -36.20 8.00 25.72
C THR A 268 -37.64 8.10 25.20
N GLY A 269 -38.47 8.95 25.80
CA GLY A 269 -39.78 9.25 25.23
C GLY A 269 -39.74 10.02 23.92
N SER A 270 -38.58 10.54 23.50
CA SER A 270 -38.45 11.52 22.41
C SER A 270 -37.36 11.22 21.38
N GLU A 271 -36.42 10.32 21.67
CA GLU A 271 -35.32 9.96 20.77
C GLU A 271 -34.97 8.48 20.93
N ARG A 272 -34.65 7.81 19.81
CA ARG A 272 -34.10 6.46 19.76
C ARG A 272 -32.77 6.47 19.02
N VAL A 273 -31.75 5.91 19.65
CA VAL A 273 -30.40 5.72 19.11
C VAL A 273 -30.14 4.24 18.91
N ARG A 274 -29.56 3.87 17.76
CA ARG A 274 -29.08 2.53 17.45
C ARG A 274 -27.56 2.50 17.51
N ILE A 275 -27.00 1.51 18.20
CA ILE A 275 -25.55 1.24 18.23
C ILE A 275 -25.32 -0.23 17.96
N ARG A 276 -24.26 -0.54 17.19
CA ARG A 276 -23.78 -1.90 16.98
C ARG A 276 -22.63 -2.18 17.93
N VAL A 277 -22.75 -3.26 18.70
CA VAL A 277 -21.78 -3.61 19.75
C VAL A 277 -21.13 -4.94 19.42
N GLY A 278 -19.81 -4.98 19.47
CA GLY A 278 -19.01 -6.21 19.42
C GLY A 278 -18.34 -6.47 20.77
N PHE A 279 -18.53 -7.65 21.36
CA PHE A 279 -17.86 -8.01 22.61
C PHE A 279 -16.41 -8.36 22.33
N ARG A 280 -15.46 -7.58 22.87
CA ARG A 280 -14.03 -7.85 22.71
C ARG A 280 -13.19 -7.15 23.76
N SER A 281 -12.14 -7.82 24.21
CA SER A 281 -11.19 -7.27 25.19
C SER A 281 -9.79 -7.20 24.61
N THR A 282 -9.16 -6.03 24.69
CA THR A 282 -7.77 -5.81 24.28
C THR A 282 -6.88 -5.76 25.52
N THR A 283 -5.80 -6.53 25.53
CA THR A 283 -4.84 -6.57 26.64
C THR A 283 -3.41 -6.63 26.12
N ILE A 284 -2.46 -6.20 26.96
CA ILE A 284 -1.02 -6.43 26.75
C ILE A 284 -0.55 -7.28 27.93
N ASP A 285 0.04 -8.44 27.64
CA ASP A 285 0.56 -9.32 28.70
C ASP A 285 1.97 -8.88 29.18
N GLU A 286 2.45 -9.50 30.26
CA GLU A 286 3.76 -9.18 30.87
C GLU A 286 4.95 -9.41 29.92
N ALA A 287 4.78 -10.23 28.86
CA ALA A 287 5.78 -10.46 27.84
C ALA A 287 5.77 -9.39 26.74
N GLY A 288 4.88 -8.40 26.84
CA GLY A 288 4.71 -7.36 25.82
C GLY A 288 4.00 -7.86 24.59
N VAL A 289 3.06 -8.81 24.71
CA VAL A 289 2.27 -9.29 23.56
C VAL A 289 0.87 -8.66 23.62
N LEU A 290 0.52 -7.93 22.56
CA LEU A 290 -0.85 -7.44 22.33
C LEU A 290 -1.79 -8.61 22.02
N ARG A 291 -2.88 -8.70 22.77
CA ARG A 291 -3.91 -9.73 22.63
C ARG A 291 -5.28 -9.12 22.46
N VAL A 292 -6.10 -9.75 21.65
CA VAL A 292 -7.54 -9.50 21.60
C VAL A 292 -8.24 -10.83 21.87
N ASN A 293 -9.20 -10.82 22.80
CA ASN A 293 -9.93 -12.02 23.21
C ASN A 293 -8.97 -13.16 23.65
N GLY A 294 -7.92 -12.81 24.39
CA GLY A 294 -6.91 -13.74 24.91
C GLY A 294 -5.90 -14.27 23.88
N ARG A 295 -6.10 -14.00 22.58
CA ARG A 295 -5.23 -14.48 21.50
C ARG A 295 -4.32 -13.37 21.02
N ARG A 296 -3.08 -13.73 20.67
CA ARG A 296 -2.13 -12.82 20.02
C ARG A 296 -2.71 -12.37 18.68
N VAL A 297 -2.62 -11.08 18.38
CA VAL A 297 -3.00 -10.52 17.08
C VAL A 297 -1.76 -10.21 16.26
N VAL A 298 -1.76 -10.62 14.98
CA VAL A 298 -0.78 -10.17 14.01
C VAL A 298 -1.48 -9.23 13.04
N LEU A 299 -1.14 -7.95 13.14
CA LEU A 299 -1.68 -6.87 12.31
C LEU A 299 -1.03 -6.94 10.94
N ARG A 300 -1.81 -7.41 9.96
CA ARG A 300 -1.49 -7.46 8.54
C ARG A 300 -2.18 -6.28 7.89
N GLY A 301 -1.64 -5.09 8.19
CA GLY A 301 -2.34 -3.83 7.98
C GLY A 301 -1.83 -2.99 6.83
N VAL A 302 -2.59 -1.93 6.54
CA VAL A 302 -2.21 -0.85 5.62
C VAL A 302 -2.50 0.51 6.25
N ASN A 303 -1.69 1.51 5.93
CA ASN A 303 -2.01 2.92 6.15
C ASN A 303 -3.03 3.36 5.09
N ARG A 304 -4.08 4.07 5.49
CA ARG A 304 -5.10 4.55 4.56
C ARG A 304 -5.36 6.04 4.75
N HIS A 305 -4.91 6.84 3.78
CA HIS A 305 -5.50 8.14 3.52
C HIS A 305 -6.90 8.04 2.92
N GLU A 306 -7.75 9.03 3.20
CA GLU A 306 -9.00 9.21 2.46
C GLU A 306 -8.71 9.86 1.11
N PHE A 307 -8.82 9.11 0.02
CA PHE A 307 -8.55 9.65 -1.30
C PHE A 307 -9.43 9.07 -2.41
N ASP A 308 -9.79 9.94 -3.34
CA ASP A 308 -10.41 9.64 -4.61
C ASP A 308 -9.80 10.55 -5.69
N PRO A 309 -9.42 10.02 -6.86
CA PRO A 309 -8.70 10.79 -7.88
C PRO A 309 -9.50 11.96 -8.46
N ASP A 310 -10.82 11.93 -8.32
CA ASP A 310 -11.73 12.94 -8.86
C ASP A 310 -12.30 13.87 -7.77
N HIS A 311 -12.34 13.41 -6.51
CA HIS A 311 -13.02 14.13 -5.40
C HIS A 311 -12.10 14.43 -4.19
N GLY A 312 -10.83 14.05 -4.21
CA GLY A 312 -9.90 14.25 -3.09
C GLY A 312 -10.37 13.50 -1.84
N ARG A 313 -10.50 14.19 -0.70
CA ARG A 313 -11.00 13.60 0.57
C ARG A 313 -12.53 13.56 0.67
N ALA A 314 -13.28 14.09 -0.30
CA ALA A 314 -14.74 14.07 -0.29
C ALA A 314 -15.28 12.71 -0.77
N LEU A 315 -15.09 11.67 0.05
CA LEU A 315 -15.40 10.28 -0.32
C LEU A 315 -16.89 9.94 -0.24
N SER A 316 -17.33 9.05 -1.12
CA SER A 316 -18.63 8.38 -1.01
C SER A 316 -18.56 7.14 -0.11
N LEU A 317 -19.71 6.73 0.44
CA LEU A 317 -19.82 5.48 1.19
C LEU A 317 -19.43 4.25 0.35
N GLU A 318 -19.74 4.28 -0.95
CA GLU A 318 -19.39 3.22 -1.89
C GLU A 318 -17.87 3.10 -2.07
N ALA A 319 -17.17 4.23 -2.21
CA ALA A 319 -15.72 4.25 -2.32
C ALA A 319 -15.05 3.68 -1.05
N MET A 320 -15.53 4.11 0.13
CA MET A 320 -15.07 3.57 1.42
C MET A 320 -15.32 2.06 1.55
N ARG A 321 -16.52 1.59 1.17
CA ARG A 321 -16.85 0.15 1.21
C ARG A 321 -15.98 -0.65 0.25
N ARG A 322 -15.76 -0.14 -0.97
CA ARG A 322 -14.89 -0.78 -1.97
C ARG A 322 -13.46 -0.95 -1.44
N ASP A 323 -12.93 0.03 -0.72
CA ASP A 323 -11.61 -0.09 -0.10
C ASP A 323 -11.57 -1.24 0.91
N VAL A 324 -12.52 -1.28 1.86
CA VAL A 324 -12.57 -2.34 2.89
C VAL A 324 -12.75 -3.72 2.26
N GLU A 325 -13.65 -3.88 1.29
CA GLU A 325 -13.82 -5.15 0.58
C GLU A 325 -12.55 -5.57 -0.17
N LEU A 326 -11.86 -4.63 -0.82
CA LEU A 326 -10.63 -4.92 -1.54
C LEU A 326 -9.50 -5.32 -0.58
N MET A 327 -9.39 -4.68 0.59
CA MET A 327 -8.48 -5.08 1.66
C MET A 327 -8.74 -6.54 2.09
N LYS A 328 -10.01 -6.88 2.39
CA LYS A 328 -10.40 -8.24 2.81
C LYS A 328 -10.08 -9.30 1.74
N ARG A 329 -10.33 -8.99 0.45
CA ARG A 329 -9.98 -9.86 -0.69
C ARG A 329 -8.47 -10.09 -0.85
N HIS A 330 -7.64 -9.30 -0.18
CA HIS A 330 -6.19 -9.39 -0.23
C HIS A 330 -5.58 -9.76 1.14
N ASN A 331 -6.36 -10.47 1.98
CA ASN A 331 -5.91 -11.00 3.28
C ASN A 331 -5.43 -9.91 4.27
N ILE A 332 -5.82 -8.66 4.08
CA ILE A 332 -5.57 -7.57 5.03
C ILE A 332 -6.59 -7.68 6.16
N ASN A 333 -6.12 -7.57 7.40
CA ASN A 333 -6.97 -7.66 8.60
C ASN A 333 -6.94 -6.39 9.47
N ALA A 334 -6.14 -5.38 9.12
CA ALA A 334 -5.99 -4.17 9.91
C ALA A 334 -5.84 -2.91 9.03
N VAL A 335 -6.22 -1.76 9.58
CA VAL A 335 -6.03 -0.45 8.95
C VAL A 335 -5.62 0.60 10.00
N ARG A 336 -4.66 1.44 9.63
CA ARG A 336 -4.31 2.66 10.35
C ARG A 336 -4.88 3.85 9.59
N THR A 337 -5.58 4.74 10.29
CA THR A 337 -6.22 5.92 9.67
C THR A 337 -5.20 7.06 9.54
N ALA A 338 -4.23 6.89 8.66
CA ALA A 338 -3.12 7.83 8.44
C ALA A 338 -3.63 9.18 7.88
N HIS A 339 -3.36 10.34 8.50
CA HIS A 339 -2.98 10.55 9.91
C HIS A 339 -4.01 11.43 10.61
N TYR A 340 -5.25 10.97 10.55
CA TYR A 340 -6.42 11.68 11.06
C TYR A 340 -7.63 10.75 11.13
N PRO A 341 -8.67 11.11 11.91
CA PRO A 341 -9.86 10.29 11.98
C PRO A 341 -10.58 10.28 10.63
N PRO A 342 -10.99 9.10 10.12
CA PRO A 342 -11.64 8.98 8.81
C PRO A 342 -13.07 9.53 8.90
N HIS A 343 -13.80 9.56 7.79
CA HIS A 343 -15.24 9.75 7.82
C HIS A 343 -15.88 8.67 8.74
N PRO A 344 -16.82 9.02 9.64
CA PRO A 344 -17.33 8.09 10.66
C PRO A 344 -17.90 6.79 10.06
N ALA A 345 -18.55 6.87 8.90
CA ALA A 345 -19.07 5.70 8.19
C ALA A 345 -18.00 4.67 7.76
N PHE A 346 -16.72 5.05 7.70
CA PHE A 346 -15.64 4.09 7.45
C PHE A 346 -15.48 3.11 8.62
N LEU A 347 -15.55 3.58 9.86
CA LEU A 347 -15.46 2.72 11.04
C LEU A 347 -16.66 1.78 11.16
N ASP A 348 -17.84 2.25 10.73
CA ASP A 348 -19.01 1.41 10.58
C ASP A 348 -18.78 0.23 9.62
N LEU A 349 -18.05 0.46 8.53
CA LEU A 349 -17.68 -0.60 7.57
C LEU A 349 -16.60 -1.52 8.14
N CYS A 350 -15.63 -1.00 8.90
CA CYS A 350 -14.62 -1.81 9.58
C CYS A 350 -15.24 -2.74 10.64
N ASP A 351 -16.24 -2.27 11.39
CA ASP A 351 -16.99 -3.08 12.34
C ASP A 351 -17.77 -4.21 11.64
N GLU A 352 -18.40 -3.91 10.51
CA GLU A 352 -19.25 -4.84 9.75
C GLU A 352 -18.45 -5.90 9.00
N LEU A 353 -17.42 -5.48 8.26
CA LEU A 353 -16.65 -6.35 7.37
C LEU A 353 -15.42 -6.96 8.06
N GLY A 354 -15.09 -6.46 9.25
CA GLY A 354 -14.02 -6.97 10.10
C GLY A 354 -12.64 -6.49 9.71
N LEU A 355 -12.22 -5.35 10.25
CA LEU A 355 -10.82 -4.88 10.26
C LEU A 355 -10.45 -4.40 11.66
N TRP A 356 -9.26 -4.75 12.14
CA TRP A 356 -8.67 -4.09 13.30
C TRP A 356 -8.29 -2.65 12.93
N VAL A 357 -8.64 -1.68 13.76
CA VAL A 357 -8.38 -0.26 13.48
C VAL A 357 -7.45 0.31 14.55
N MET A 358 -6.38 0.96 14.08
CA MET A 358 -5.69 1.98 14.86
C MET A 358 -6.23 3.35 14.43
N ALA A 359 -7.04 3.95 15.31
CA ALA A 359 -7.66 5.24 15.05
C ALA A 359 -6.72 6.35 15.50
N GLU A 360 -6.32 7.20 14.55
CA GLU A 360 -5.29 8.21 14.75
C GLU A 360 -5.87 9.62 14.80
N CYS A 361 -5.40 10.39 15.78
CA CYS A 361 -5.74 11.79 15.96
C CYS A 361 -5.23 12.63 14.79
N ASP A 362 -5.96 13.70 14.49
CA ASP A 362 -5.60 14.66 13.46
C ASP A 362 -4.46 15.56 13.95
N LEU A 363 -3.21 15.09 13.86
CA LEU A 363 -2.03 15.80 14.35
C LEU A 363 -0.76 15.34 13.63
N GLU A 364 -0.10 16.28 12.95
CA GLU A 364 1.25 16.10 12.39
C GLU A 364 1.99 17.43 12.31
N THR A 365 3.25 17.47 12.78
CA THR A 365 4.09 18.68 12.79
C THR A 365 5.45 18.48 12.12
N HIS A 366 5.53 17.56 11.15
CA HIS A 366 6.77 17.07 10.56
C HIS A 366 7.66 18.19 9.96
N GLY A 367 7.09 19.22 9.34
CA GLY A 367 7.86 20.34 8.80
C GLY A 367 8.63 21.17 9.82
N PHE A 368 8.41 21.00 11.13
CA PHE A 368 9.28 21.57 12.16
C PHE A 368 10.64 20.85 12.24
N GLU A 369 10.71 19.57 11.88
CA GLU A 369 11.97 18.86 11.66
C GLU A 369 12.67 19.41 10.43
N HIS A 370 11.95 19.59 9.32
CA HIS A 370 12.54 20.11 8.10
C HIS A 370 13.10 21.53 8.26
N ALA A 371 12.39 22.39 9.00
CA ALA A 371 12.79 23.78 9.23
C ALA A 371 13.98 23.91 10.20
N ASP A 372 14.08 23.06 11.22
CA ASP A 372 15.21 23.01 12.16
C ASP A 372 15.47 21.57 12.64
N PRO A 373 16.19 20.75 11.84
CA PRO A 373 16.35 19.31 12.10
C PRO A 373 17.05 19.00 13.42
N GLU A 374 17.87 19.93 13.92
CA GLU A 374 18.64 19.72 15.16
C GLU A 374 17.82 20.01 16.41
N ARG A 375 16.77 20.83 16.33
CA ARG A 375 16.15 21.42 17.53
C ARG A 375 14.64 21.36 17.58
N TRP A 376 13.95 21.03 16.48
CA TRP A 376 12.49 21.09 16.42
C TRP A 376 11.96 22.42 17.00
N GLN A 377 12.65 23.51 16.69
CA GLN A 377 12.46 24.77 17.39
C GLN A 377 11.02 25.27 17.21
N ARG A 378 10.36 25.63 18.33
CA ARG A 378 8.94 26.05 18.36
C ARG A 378 7.94 24.98 17.93
N ASN A 379 8.32 23.69 17.91
CA ASN A 379 7.37 22.60 17.64
C ASN A 379 6.16 22.71 18.60
N PRO A 380 4.92 22.75 18.07
CA PRO A 380 3.69 22.79 18.85
C PRO A 380 3.57 21.68 19.90
N SER A 381 4.24 20.54 19.71
CA SER A 381 4.17 19.40 20.64
C SER A 381 4.76 19.69 22.03
N ASP A 382 5.69 20.64 22.17
CA ASP A 382 6.21 21.08 23.47
C ASP A 382 5.95 22.55 23.82
N ASP A 383 5.22 23.29 22.97
CA ASP A 383 4.88 24.68 23.25
C ASP A 383 3.55 24.78 24.04
N PRO A 384 3.55 25.31 25.28
CA PRO A 384 2.37 25.33 26.14
C PRO A 384 1.22 26.18 25.59
N ARG A 385 1.46 27.07 24.61
CA ARG A 385 0.39 27.86 23.98
C ARG A 385 -0.59 26.99 23.19
N TRP A 386 -0.13 25.84 22.68
CA TRP A 386 -0.94 24.88 21.91
C TRP A 386 -1.63 23.81 22.76
N HIS A 387 -1.47 23.85 24.09
CA HIS A 387 -1.95 22.80 24.98
C HIS A 387 -3.43 22.46 24.78
N ASP A 388 -4.27 23.49 24.77
CA ASP A 388 -5.73 23.33 24.60
C ASP A 388 -6.09 22.83 23.20
N ALA A 389 -5.29 23.18 22.17
CA ALA A 389 -5.50 22.69 20.81
C ALA A 389 -5.19 21.19 20.66
N TYR A 390 -4.15 20.71 21.35
CA TYR A 390 -3.81 19.28 21.39
C TYR A 390 -4.89 18.47 22.14
N LEU A 391 -5.34 18.96 23.29
CA LEU A 391 -6.40 18.31 24.07
C LEU A 391 -7.73 18.28 23.32
N ASP A 392 -8.12 19.37 22.65
CA ASP A 392 -9.33 19.41 21.84
C ASP A 392 -9.32 18.36 20.71
N ARG A 393 -8.19 18.22 20.00
CA ARG A 393 -8.04 17.27 18.90
C ARG A 393 -8.19 15.82 19.37
N ILE A 394 -7.52 15.44 20.46
CA ILE A 394 -7.63 14.06 20.97
C ILE A 394 -8.99 13.78 21.59
N GLU A 395 -9.60 14.77 22.26
CA GLU A 395 -10.93 14.63 22.83
C GLU A 395 -11.97 14.39 21.73
N ARG A 396 -11.98 15.21 20.68
CA ARG A 396 -12.89 15.02 19.54
C ARG A 396 -12.67 13.70 18.81
N THR A 397 -11.42 13.24 18.71
CA THR A 397 -11.08 11.95 18.10
C THR A 397 -11.69 10.79 18.90
N VAL A 398 -11.37 10.70 20.19
CA VAL A 398 -11.82 9.58 21.04
C VAL A 398 -13.32 9.63 21.25
N GLU A 399 -13.89 10.81 21.53
CA GLU A 399 -15.32 10.93 21.81
C GLU A 399 -16.18 10.50 20.63
N ARG A 400 -15.75 10.80 19.41
CA ARG A 400 -16.47 10.43 18.19
C ARG A 400 -16.51 8.91 18.00
N ASP A 401 -15.40 8.23 18.26
CA ASP A 401 -15.16 6.86 17.78
C ASP A 401 -15.17 5.77 18.88
N LYS A 402 -15.30 6.16 20.16
CA LYS A 402 -15.21 5.29 21.34
C LYS A 402 -16.11 4.04 21.35
N ASN A 403 -17.17 4.01 20.55
CA ASN A 403 -18.16 2.93 20.52
C ASN A 403 -17.86 1.83 19.49
N HIS A 404 -16.86 2.01 18.63
CA HIS A 404 -16.53 1.02 17.59
C HIS A 404 -15.69 -0.14 18.13
N PRO A 405 -16.13 -1.42 18.02
CA PRO A 405 -15.33 -2.58 18.40
C PRO A 405 -14.07 -2.75 17.53
N SER A 406 -14.09 -2.30 16.27
CA SER A 406 -12.92 -2.34 15.38
C SER A 406 -11.72 -1.57 15.89
N VAL A 407 -11.94 -0.44 16.57
CA VAL A 407 -10.87 0.37 17.15
C VAL A 407 -10.27 -0.38 18.33
N ILE A 408 -9.02 -0.82 18.18
CA ILE A 408 -8.27 -1.53 19.24
C ILE A 408 -7.10 -0.71 19.78
N LEU A 409 -6.72 0.37 19.10
CA LEU A 409 -5.61 1.25 19.46
C LEU A 409 -6.00 2.71 19.20
N TRP A 410 -5.62 3.61 20.11
CA TRP A 410 -5.66 5.06 19.88
C TRP A 410 -4.27 5.56 19.54
N SER A 411 -4.10 6.25 18.41
CA SER A 411 -2.84 6.91 18.07
C SER A 411 -2.93 8.42 18.30
N LEU A 412 -1.90 8.99 18.95
CA LEU A 412 -1.89 10.41 19.32
C LEU A 412 -1.67 11.36 18.14
N GLY A 413 -1.19 10.85 17.01
CA GLY A 413 -0.81 11.61 15.82
C GLY A 413 0.36 10.93 15.10
N ASN A 414 0.99 11.66 14.19
CA ASN A 414 2.11 11.20 13.38
C ASN A 414 3.23 12.24 13.34
N GLU A 415 4.49 11.79 13.29
CA GLU A 415 5.70 12.62 13.04
C GLU A 415 5.68 14.04 13.66
N ALA A 416 5.18 14.15 14.90
CA ALA A 416 4.97 15.43 15.57
C ALA A 416 6.09 15.74 16.59
N GLY A 417 7.24 15.07 16.48
CA GLY A 417 8.33 15.12 17.46
C GLY A 417 7.95 14.53 18.82
N ASP A 418 8.42 15.12 19.91
CA ASP A 418 8.07 14.74 21.29
C ASP A 418 7.80 16.00 22.13
N GLY A 419 6.99 15.91 23.19
CA GLY A 419 6.72 17.06 24.05
C GLY A 419 5.57 16.92 25.04
N ARG A 420 5.42 17.94 25.89
CA ARG A 420 4.42 17.97 26.98
C ARG A 420 2.97 17.82 26.53
N ASN A 421 2.63 18.31 25.34
CA ASN A 421 1.25 18.31 24.87
C ASN A 421 0.83 16.90 24.42
N LEU A 422 1.74 16.13 23.81
CA LEU A 422 1.51 14.71 23.50
C LEU A 422 1.33 13.87 24.78
N ARG A 423 2.14 14.13 25.81
CA ARG A 423 1.95 13.49 27.12
C ARG A 423 0.59 13.81 27.72
N ALA A 424 0.15 15.07 27.65
CA ALA A 424 -1.16 15.48 28.14
C ALA A 424 -2.31 14.78 27.39
N MET A 425 -2.19 14.60 26.07
CA MET A 425 -3.15 13.82 25.27
C MET A 425 -3.20 12.38 25.77
N SER A 426 -2.05 11.71 25.91
CA SER A 426 -1.99 10.33 26.42
C SER A 426 -2.64 10.18 27.80
N GLU A 427 -2.34 11.08 28.73
CA GLU A 427 -2.92 11.08 30.06
C GLU A 427 -4.44 11.29 30.04
N TRP A 428 -4.94 12.14 29.13
CA TRP A 428 -6.36 12.34 28.92
C TRP A 428 -7.04 11.07 28.39
N VAL A 429 -6.49 10.45 27.35
CA VAL A 429 -7.02 9.20 26.76
C VAL A 429 -7.09 8.11 27.81
N ARG A 430 -6.02 7.93 28.58
CA ARG A 430 -5.93 6.89 29.62
C ARG A 430 -6.98 7.03 30.72
N ARG A 431 -7.35 8.27 31.06
CA ARG A 431 -8.45 8.54 32.02
C ARG A 431 -9.82 8.31 31.37
N ARG A 432 -9.95 8.64 30.09
CA ARG A 432 -11.24 8.62 29.37
C ARG A 432 -11.66 7.23 28.92
N ASP A 433 -10.72 6.45 28.39
CA ASP A 433 -10.93 5.12 27.82
C ASP A 433 -9.72 4.21 28.11
N PRO A 434 -9.70 3.52 29.27
CA PRO A 434 -8.64 2.58 29.59
C PRO A 434 -8.75 1.25 28.84
N SER A 435 -9.78 1.05 28.00
CA SER A 435 -10.01 -0.23 27.31
C SER A 435 -9.14 -0.46 26.07
N ARG A 436 -8.44 0.58 25.60
CA ARG A 436 -7.63 0.58 24.37
C ARG A 436 -6.21 1.10 24.65
N PRO A 437 -5.16 0.36 24.26
CA PRO A 437 -3.79 0.84 24.38
C PRO A 437 -3.51 2.07 23.49
N ILE A 438 -2.55 2.88 23.94
CA ILE A 438 -2.13 4.12 23.27
C ILE A 438 -0.87 3.88 22.43
N HIS A 439 -0.91 4.35 21.18
CA HIS A 439 0.18 4.36 20.22
C HIS A 439 0.66 5.79 19.94
N TYR A 440 1.95 5.97 19.74
CA TYR A 440 2.54 7.13 19.07
C TYR A 440 4.00 6.77 18.76
N GLU A 441 4.42 6.90 17.51
CA GLU A 441 5.76 6.48 17.09
C GLU A 441 6.85 7.44 17.60
N GLY A 442 6.55 8.75 17.60
CA GLY A 442 7.50 9.79 18.00
C GLY A 442 7.88 9.77 19.50
N ASP A 443 7.21 8.97 20.34
CA ASP A 443 7.61 8.67 21.72
C ASP A 443 8.81 7.71 21.73
N ARG A 444 9.94 8.19 21.22
CA ARG A 444 11.15 7.38 21.03
C ARG A 444 11.67 6.79 22.34
N LEU A 445 11.33 7.36 23.51
CA LEU A 445 11.69 6.83 24.83
C LEU A 445 10.66 5.86 25.42
N GLY A 446 9.47 5.76 24.81
CA GLY A 446 8.38 4.92 25.26
C GLY A 446 7.86 5.31 26.66
N GLU A 447 7.73 6.60 26.95
CA GLU A 447 7.38 7.10 28.28
C GLU A 447 5.88 7.17 28.56
N TYR A 448 5.06 7.42 27.54
CA TYR A 448 3.62 7.69 27.73
C TYR A 448 2.72 6.87 26.79
N THR A 449 3.29 6.06 25.92
CA THR A 449 2.59 5.08 25.07
C THR A 449 2.56 3.68 25.67
N ASP A 450 1.66 2.81 25.21
CA ASP A 450 1.57 1.41 25.63
C ASP A 450 2.20 0.45 24.61
N VAL A 451 2.32 0.89 23.35
CA VAL A 451 2.92 0.16 22.23
C VAL A 451 4.23 0.81 21.81
N HIS A 452 5.24 0.01 21.50
CA HIS A 452 6.46 0.49 20.85
C HIS A 452 6.26 0.46 19.32
N GLY A 453 5.87 1.59 18.75
CA GLY A 453 5.79 1.79 17.31
C GLY A 453 7.12 2.28 16.73
N GLU A 454 7.46 1.86 15.52
CA GLU A 454 8.51 2.46 14.70
C GLU A 454 8.18 2.35 13.20
N MET A 455 8.81 3.21 12.40
CA MET A 455 8.67 3.20 10.96
C MET A 455 9.93 2.68 10.25
N TYR A 456 9.72 1.95 9.15
CA TYR A 456 10.72 1.64 8.11
C TYR A 456 11.99 0.91 8.56
N ARG A 457 12.00 0.27 9.74
CA ARG A 457 13.19 -0.44 10.24
C ARG A 457 13.54 -1.66 9.38
N PRO A 458 14.83 -1.93 9.09
CA PRO A 458 15.21 -3.12 8.35
C PRO A 458 14.90 -4.41 9.13
N PRO A 459 14.70 -5.57 8.46
CA PRO A 459 14.39 -6.83 9.12
C PRO A 459 15.40 -7.22 10.22
N ALA A 460 16.68 -6.86 10.08
CA ALA A 460 17.70 -7.11 11.09
C ALA A 460 17.45 -6.33 12.40
N ALA A 461 17.00 -5.08 12.31
CA ALA A 461 16.62 -4.29 13.48
C ALA A 461 15.34 -4.85 14.12
N VAL A 462 14.34 -5.21 13.30
CA VAL A 462 13.10 -5.84 13.79
C VAL A 462 13.37 -7.15 14.52
N ALA A 463 14.27 -7.99 14.01
CA ALA A 463 14.66 -9.23 14.68
C ALA A 463 15.29 -8.97 16.06
N ARG A 464 16.15 -7.94 16.16
CA ARG A 464 16.76 -7.52 17.44
C ARG A 464 15.71 -6.98 18.42
N ILE A 465 14.76 -6.18 17.94
CA ILE A 465 13.61 -5.72 18.74
C ILE A 465 12.80 -6.93 19.22
N GLY A 466 12.48 -7.86 18.34
CA GLY A 466 11.73 -9.08 18.66
C GLY A 466 12.38 -9.92 19.74
N ARG A 467 13.72 -9.90 19.86
CA ARG A 467 14.49 -10.56 20.93
C ARG A 467 14.56 -9.78 22.25
N GLY A 468 14.02 -8.57 22.33
CA GLY A 468 14.13 -7.74 23.54
C GLY A 468 15.54 -7.20 23.77
N GLN A 469 16.28 -6.92 22.70
CA GLN A 469 17.71 -6.57 22.75
C GLN A 469 17.99 -5.11 22.38
N LEU A 470 17.01 -4.22 22.55
CA LEU A 470 17.24 -2.78 22.36
C LEU A 470 18.14 -2.25 23.47
N LEU A 471 19.19 -1.53 23.08
CA LEU A 471 20.11 -0.91 24.03
C LEU A 471 19.81 0.59 24.12
N PRO A 472 19.69 1.16 25.34
CA PRO A 472 19.64 2.60 25.50
C PRO A 472 20.89 3.26 24.91
N GLY A 473 20.69 4.24 24.04
CA GLY A 473 21.75 5.10 23.47
C GLY A 473 22.19 4.73 22.06
N GLU A 474 21.55 3.74 21.42
CA GLU A 474 21.74 3.50 19.98
C GLU A 474 21.16 4.65 19.14
N VAL A 475 21.59 4.78 17.88
CA VAL A 475 21.25 5.90 16.98
C VAL A 475 19.74 6.20 16.94
N SER A 476 18.90 5.16 16.88
CA SER A 476 17.44 5.28 16.86
C SER A 476 16.78 5.12 18.24
N TYR A 477 17.56 4.87 19.29
CA TYR A 477 17.07 4.59 20.65
C TYR A 477 17.77 5.51 21.65
N PRO A 478 17.31 6.75 21.82
CA PRO A 478 17.92 7.66 22.79
C PRO A 478 17.91 7.04 24.20
N ALA A 479 18.94 7.32 24.98
CA ALA A 479 19.02 6.99 26.40
C ALA A 479 18.73 8.24 27.25
N ARG A 480 18.07 8.04 28.39
CA ARG A 480 18.18 8.98 29.51
C ARG A 480 19.64 8.94 30.01
N ALA A 481 20.17 10.05 30.53
CA ALA A 481 21.58 10.14 30.95
C ALA A 481 22.03 8.92 31.82
N GLY A 482 23.08 8.21 31.38
CA GLY A 482 23.60 6.96 31.98
C GLY A 482 23.48 5.76 31.03
N SER A 483 24.50 4.91 30.89
CA SER A 483 24.42 3.66 30.11
C SER A 483 23.55 2.63 30.84
N GLY A 484 22.58 2.02 30.18
CA GLY A 484 21.63 1.07 30.79
C GLY A 484 21.75 -0.37 30.29
N ASP A 485 21.27 -1.31 31.10
CA ASP A 485 21.01 -2.70 30.71
C ASP A 485 19.76 -2.76 29.80
N PRO A 486 19.75 -3.50 28.68
CA PRO A 486 18.55 -3.67 27.86
C PRO A 486 17.32 -4.17 28.65
N ALA A 487 17.50 -4.91 29.75
CA ALA A 487 16.41 -5.36 30.61
C ALA A 487 15.67 -4.19 31.32
N ASP A 488 16.34 -3.07 31.51
CA ASP A 488 15.77 -1.88 32.16
C ASP A 488 14.97 -1.02 31.17
N ASP A 489 15.12 -1.24 29.87
CA ASP A 489 14.44 -0.45 28.85
C ASP A 489 12.94 -0.77 28.80
N PRO A 490 12.04 0.19 29.04
CA PRO A 490 10.59 -0.06 29.02
C PRO A 490 10.11 -0.51 27.63
N ARG A 491 10.77 -0.08 26.55
CA ARG A 491 10.39 -0.47 25.19
C ARG A 491 10.51 -1.97 25.00
N ASN A 492 11.53 -2.62 25.59
CA ASN A 492 11.76 -4.06 25.49
C ASN A 492 10.64 -4.93 26.11
N ARG A 493 9.71 -4.32 26.84
CA ARG A 493 8.55 -4.98 27.48
C ARG A 493 7.21 -4.60 26.86
N LYS A 494 7.19 -3.81 25.79
CA LYS A 494 5.97 -3.40 25.06
C LYS A 494 5.81 -4.22 23.78
N PRO A 495 4.59 -4.44 23.28
CA PRO A 495 4.39 -4.94 21.92
C PRO A 495 5.08 -4.03 20.93
N PHE A 496 5.74 -4.63 19.94
CA PHE A 496 6.37 -3.92 18.84
C PHE A 496 5.46 -3.94 17.62
N LEU A 497 5.30 -2.78 17.00
CA LEU A 497 4.52 -2.58 15.81
C LEU A 497 5.35 -1.80 14.79
N LEU A 498 5.35 -2.26 13.54
CA LEU A 498 5.77 -1.42 12.43
C LEU A 498 4.61 -0.48 12.09
N THR A 499 4.67 0.75 12.59
CA THR A 499 3.68 1.80 12.31
C THR A 499 3.58 2.04 10.81
N GLU A 500 4.73 2.03 10.13
CA GLU A 500 4.87 2.06 8.68
C GLU A 500 6.01 1.13 8.28
N PHE A 501 5.81 0.33 7.23
CA PHE A 501 6.89 -0.46 6.64
C PHE A 501 6.61 -0.79 5.18
N ALA A 502 7.63 -1.37 4.53
CA ALA A 502 7.54 -1.87 3.17
C ALA A 502 6.93 -0.83 2.21
N HIS A 503 7.55 0.36 2.14
CA HIS A 503 7.08 1.48 1.33
C HIS A 503 6.77 1.05 -0.12
N ALA A 504 5.52 1.20 -0.54
CA ALA A 504 4.94 0.55 -1.70
C ALA A 504 5.08 1.34 -3.02
N MET A 505 5.80 2.45 -2.97
CA MET A 505 6.03 3.33 -4.11
C MET A 505 6.65 2.67 -5.34
N GLY A 506 5.92 2.82 -6.46
CA GLY A 506 6.33 2.33 -7.76
C GLY A 506 6.46 0.82 -7.81
N ASN A 507 7.51 0.33 -8.48
CA ASN A 507 7.77 -1.10 -8.54
C ASN A 507 8.40 -1.62 -7.24
N GLY A 508 7.54 -2.24 -6.42
CA GLY A 508 7.83 -2.71 -5.07
C GLY A 508 6.53 -3.07 -4.34
N PRO A 509 6.58 -3.26 -3.02
CA PRO A 509 7.80 -3.34 -2.21
C PRO A 509 8.46 -4.72 -2.27
N GLY A 510 9.78 -4.78 -2.09
CA GLY A 510 10.51 -6.01 -1.81
C GLY A 510 10.54 -6.35 -0.31
N GLY A 511 10.66 -7.63 0.03
CA GLY A 511 11.01 -8.05 1.40
C GLY A 511 9.85 -8.37 2.35
N PHE A 512 8.60 -8.42 1.87
CA PHE A 512 7.43 -8.79 2.69
C PHE A 512 7.62 -10.12 3.42
N ALA A 513 8.16 -11.13 2.73
CA ALA A 513 8.36 -12.47 3.30
C ALA A 513 9.32 -12.45 4.50
N GLU A 514 10.35 -11.62 4.46
CA GLU A 514 11.29 -11.45 5.56
C GLU A 514 10.63 -10.85 6.79
N TYR A 515 9.81 -9.79 6.63
CA TYR A 515 9.08 -9.20 7.77
C TYR A 515 8.05 -10.15 8.36
N LEU A 516 7.26 -10.83 7.52
CA LEU A 516 6.23 -11.72 8.03
C LEU A 516 6.80 -12.96 8.73
N ARG A 517 7.97 -13.45 8.31
CA ARG A 517 8.69 -14.50 9.05
C ARG A 517 9.05 -14.05 10.46
N LEU A 518 9.46 -12.79 10.66
CA LEU A 518 9.78 -12.26 11.99
C LEU A 518 8.54 -12.19 12.90
N CYS A 519 7.36 -12.00 12.32
CA CYS A 519 6.11 -12.07 13.07
C CYS A 519 5.81 -13.51 13.52
N ASP A 520 6.14 -14.53 12.70
CA ASP A 520 5.99 -15.92 13.11
C ASP A 520 7.03 -16.31 14.19
N GLU A 521 8.25 -15.75 14.11
CA GLU A 521 9.38 -16.07 15.00
C GLU A 521 9.32 -15.39 16.37
N TYR A 522 8.90 -14.12 16.42
CA TYR A 522 8.95 -13.30 17.63
C TYR A 522 7.54 -12.84 18.04
N PRO A 523 6.92 -13.43 19.09
CA PRO A 523 5.56 -13.08 19.50
C PRO A 523 5.33 -11.61 19.85
N ARG A 524 6.37 -10.88 20.26
CA ARG A 524 6.33 -9.44 20.55
C ARG A 524 6.20 -8.57 19.29
N VAL A 525 6.58 -9.08 18.12
CA VAL A 525 6.45 -8.38 16.82
C VAL A 525 5.04 -8.62 16.30
N GLN A 526 4.17 -7.61 16.37
CA GLN A 526 2.75 -7.74 16.06
C GLN A 526 2.40 -7.45 14.60
N GLY A 527 3.37 -7.52 13.70
CA GLY A 527 3.20 -7.08 12.31
C GLY A 527 3.27 -5.57 12.20
N GLY A 528 2.44 -5.01 11.34
CA GLY A 528 2.44 -3.58 11.05
C GLY A 528 1.56 -3.17 9.90
N TYR A 529 1.70 -1.92 9.48
CA TYR A 529 0.92 -1.30 8.44
C TYR A 529 1.80 -0.90 7.26
N VAL A 530 1.49 -1.44 6.07
CA VAL A 530 2.20 -1.06 4.84
C VAL A 530 1.96 0.41 4.54
N TRP A 531 2.99 1.14 4.14
CA TRP A 531 2.86 2.50 3.59
C TRP A 531 2.85 2.46 2.06
N GLU A 532 1.76 2.80 1.37
CA GLU A 532 0.40 2.95 1.90
C GLU A 532 -0.64 2.20 1.06
N TRP A 533 -1.93 2.43 1.34
CA TRP A 533 -3.01 1.73 0.64
C TRP A 533 -3.08 2.13 -0.83
N MET A 534 -3.05 3.43 -1.16
CA MET A 534 -3.44 3.96 -2.46
C MET A 534 -2.55 5.08 -2.94
N ASP A 535 -2.15 5.03 -4.22
CA ASP A 535 -1.56 6.17 -4.92
C ASP A 535 -2.56 7.32 -4.94
N GLN A 536 -2.18 8.48 -4.42
CA GLN A 536 -3.05 9.65 -4.38
C GLN A 536 -2.90 10.53 -5.65
N GLY A 537 -2.86 9.91 -6.84
CA GLY A 537 -2.77 10.63 -8.13
C GLY A 537 -4.12 11.26 -8.54
N LEU A 538 -4.13 12.56 -8.83
CA LEU A 538 -5.34 13.28 -9.26
C LEU A 538 -5.58 13.13 -10.75
N ARG A 539 -6.80 12.78 -11.18
CA ARG A 539 -7.11 12.63 -12.60
C ARG A 539 -7.07 13.99 -13.31
N THR A 540 -6.29 14.08 -14.39
CA THR A 540 -6.15 15.31 -15.17
C THR A 540 -5.86 14.99 -16.64
N HIS A 541 -5.67 16.02 -17.46
CA HIS A 541 -5.42 15.88 -18.90
C HIS A 541 -4.19 16.67 -19.33
N ASP A 542 -3.45 16.12 -20.28
CA ASP A 542 -2.30 16.81 -20.87
C ASP A 542 -2.74 17.88 -21.90
N ALA A 543 -1.77 18.58 -22.48
CA ALA A 543 -2.02 19.61 -23.49
C ALA A 543 -2.69 19.08 -24.79
N GLN A 544 -2.73 17.76 -25.01
CA GLN A 544 -3.38 17.10 -26.13
C GLN A 544 -4.76 16.51 -25.75
N GLY A 545 -5.19 16.66 -24.50
CA GLY A 545 -6.44 16.11 -23.99
C GLY A 545 -6.40 14.62 -23.68
N ARG A 546 -5.21 14.04 -23.47
CA ARG A 546 -5.05 12.65 -23.01
C ARG A 546 -5.10 12.64 -21.49
N GLU A 547 -5.90 11.74 -20.94
CA GLU A 547 -6.04 11.55 -19.50
C GLU A 547 -4.77 10.92 -18.91
N PHE A 548 -4.38 11.39 -17.72
CA PHE A 548 -3.35 10.78 -16.87
C PHE A 548 -3.61 11.11 -15.39
N PHE A 549 -2.87 10.47 -14.47
CA PHE A 549 -2.90 10.81 -13.05
C PHE A 549 -1.73 11.74 -12.71
N GLY A 550 -2.03 12.98 -12.32
CA GLY A 550 -1.05 13.98 -11.93
C GLY A 550 -0.63 13.83 -10.47
N TYR A 551 0.63 14.20 -10.21
CA TYR A 551 1.24 14.26 -8.88
C TYR A 551 1.88 15.64 -8.65
N GLY A 552 2.61 15.83 -7.54
CA GLY A 552 3.17 17.14 -7.19
C GLY A 552 4.00 17.77 -8.31
N GLY A 553 3.74 19.05 -8.57
CA GLY A 553 4.37 19.82 -9.64
C GLY A 553 3.58 19.84 -10.95
N ASP A 554 2.60 18.95 -11.14
CA ASP A 554 1.73 18.99 -12.32
C ASP A 554 0.63 20.06 -12.22
N PHE A 555 0.41 20.64 -11.03
CA PHE A 555 -0.58 21.68 -10.78
C PHE A 555 0.07 23.08 -10.62
N GLY A 556 1.35 23.17 -10.95
CA GLY A 556 2.11 24.42 -11.01
C GLY A 556 2.64 24.90 -9.66
N GLU A 557 2.72 24.02 -8.65
CA GLU A 557 3.32 24.35 -7.36
C GLU A 557 4.75 24.88 -7.47
N ASP A 558 5.10 25.87 -6.65
CA ASP A 558 6.47 26.41 -6.60
C ASP A 558 7.41 25.51 -5.78
N LEU A 559 6.85 24.76 -4.83
CA LEU A 559 7.51 23.76 -3.98
C LEU A 559 6.65 22.50 -3.98
N HIS A 560 7.25 21.36 -4.28
CA HIS A 560 6.56 20.06 -4.28
C HIS A 560 7.53 18.89 -4.10
N ASP A 561 6.97 17.74 -3.73
CA ASP A 561 7.73 16.48 -3.55
C ASP A 561 7.48 15.45 -4.67
N GLY A 562 6.88 15.90 -5.78
CA GLY A 562 6.81 15.10 -7.01
C GLY A 562 5.87 13.92 -6.88
N ASN A 563 6.29 12.74 -7.35
CA ASN A 563 5.47 11.53 -7.32
C ASN A 563 5.50 10.77 -5.99
N PHE A 564 6.06 11.36 -4.93
CA PHE A 564 6.12 10.75 -3.60
C PHE A 564 4.73 10.42 -3.05
N ILE A 565 3.70 11.19 -3.44
CA ILE A 565 2.27 10.93 -3.22
C ILE A 565 1.67 9.73 -3.98
N CYS A 566 2.45 9.08 -4.85
CA CYS A 566 2.06 7.87 -5.59
C CYS A 566 2.86 6.68 -5.07
N ASP A 567 2.54 6.30 -3.84
CA ASP A 567 3.25 5.37 -2.97
C ASP A 567 2.39 4.20 -2.43
N GLY A 568 1.30 3.87 -3.13
CA GLY A 568 0.30 2.91 -2.68
C GLY A 568 0.39 1.50 -3.24
N LEU A 569 -0.24 0.56 -2.52
CA LEU A 569 -0.48 -0.81 -2.98
C LEU A 569 -1.55 -0.90 -4.08
N VAL A 570 -2.42 0.09 -4.23
CA VAL A 570 -3.34 0.22 -5.37
C VAL A 570 -3.10 1.52 -6.13
N LEU A 571 -3.27 1.46 -7.45
CA LEU A 571 -3.23 2.65 -8.32
C LEU A 571 -4.43 3.57 -7.99
N PRO A 572 -4.46 4.83 -8.48
CA PRO A 572 -5.50 5.80 -8.08
C PRO A 572 -6.94 5.36 -8.38
N ASP A 573 -7.14 4.48 -9.37
CA ASP A 573 -8.43 3.90 -9.74
C ASP A 573 -8.81 2.61 -8.97
N ARG A 574 -8.03 2.27 -7.92
CA ARG A 574 -8.11 1.05 -7.11
C ARG A 574 -7.74 -0.22 -7.86
N THR A 575 -7.00 -0.13 -8.97
CA THR A 575 -6.39 -1.30 -9.62
C THR A 575 -5.29 -1.88 -8.72
N PRO A 576 -5.34 -3.17 -8.35
CA PRO A 576 -4.27 -3.81 -7.57
C PRO A 576 -2.92 -3.73 -8.26
N SER A 577 -1.91 -3.21 -7.56
CA SER A 577 -0.51 -3.31 -8.02
C SER A 577 0.00 -4.75 -7.85
N PRO A 578 1.12 -5.12 -8.51
CA PRO A 578 1.86 -6.35 -8.20
C PRO A 578 2.22 -6.47 -6.71
N GLY A 579 2.52 -5.35 -6.04
CA GLY A 579 2.81 -5.30 -4.61
C GLY A 579 1.64 -5.76 -3.73
N LEU A 580 0.40 -5.40 -4.07
CA LEU A 580 -0.78 -5.87 -3.32
C LEU A 580 -0.99 -7.38 -3.47
N LEU A 581 -0.76 -7.91 -4.68
CA LEU A 581 -0.85 -9.35 -4.92
C LEU A 581 0.22 -10.12 -4.14
N GLU A 582 1.45 -9.59 -4.09
CA GLU A 582 2.54 -10.12 -3.26
C GLU A 582 2.16 -10.13 -1.79
N TYR A 583 1.65 -9.00 -1.28
CA TYR A 583 1.24 -8.87 0.11
C TYR A 583 0.13 -9.87 0.47
N ALA A 584 -0.90 -9.99 -0.38
CA ALA A 584 -2.00 -10.94 -0.18
C ALA A 584 -1.50 -12.39 -0.06
N LYS A 585 -0.52 -12.76 -0.89
CA LYS A 585 0.05 -14.10 -0.88
C LYS A 585 0.93 -14.35 0.34
N VAL A 586 1.76 -13.39 0.73
CA VAL A 586 2.62 -13.48 1.92
C VAL A 586 1.77 -13.53 3.20
N ASN A 587 0.66 -12.79 3.23
CA ASN A 587 -0.31 -12.74 4.31
C ASN A 587 -1.30 -13.90 4.37
N ALA A 588 -1.31 -14.80 3.38
CA ALA A 588 -2.33 -15.83 3.27
C ALA A 588 -2.56 -16.56 4.62
N PRO A 589 -3.81 -16.60 5.11
CA PRO A 589 -4.13 -17.16 6.43
C PRO A 589 -4.09 -18.70 6.44
N VAL A 590 -3.79 -19.32 5.30
CA VAL A 590 -3.55 -20.77 5.20
C VAL A 590 -2.24 -20.97 4.44
N ARG A 591 -1.31 -21.72 5.04
CA ARG A 591 -0.07 -22.12 4.35
C ARG A 591 -0.24 -23.55 3.84
N ILE A 592 0.06 -23.77 2.56
CA ILE A 592 -0.03 -25.08 1.90
C ILE A 592 1.32 -25.39 1.26
N GLY A 593 1.90 -26.54 1.58
CA GLY A 593 3.23 -26.91 1.11
C GLY A 593 3.48 -28.43 1.08
N PRO A 594 4.71 -28.85 0.76
CA PRO A 594 5.09 -30.26 0.82
C PRO A 594 4.96 -30.79 2.24
N GLY A 595 4.36 -31.98 2.38
CA GLY A 595 4.36 -32.72 3.63
C GLY A 595 5.73 -33.35 3.93
N PRO A 596 5.93 -33.86 5.16
CA PRO A 596 7.15 -34.58 5.52
C PRO A 596 7.28 -35.92 4.79
N GLU A 597 6.16 -36.52 4.36
CA GLU A 597 6.13 -37.68 3.49
C GLU A 597 5.87 -37.28 2.03
N ALA A 598 6.37 -38.08 1.08
CA ALA A 598 6.24 -37.78 -0.36
C ALA A 598 4.78 -37.81 -0.86
N ASP A 599 3.87 -38.44 -0.13
CA ASP A 599 2.45 -38.60 -0.43
C ASP A 599 1.53 -37.73 0.43
N THR A 600 2.08 -36.73 1.15
CA THR A 600 1.30 -35.81 1.97
C THR A 600 1.55 -34.33 1.64
N LEU A 601 0.58 -33.49 1.95
CA LEU A 601 0.63 -32.03 1.90
C LEU A 601 0.58 -31.49 3.33
N ALA A 602 1.44 -30.54 3.66
CA ALA A 602 1.36 -29.80 4.91
C ALA A 602 0.35 -28.65 4.77
N VAL A 603 -0.55 -28.53 5.74
CA VAL A 603 -1.51 -27.41 5.84
C VAL A 603 -1.40 -26.79 7.22
N GLU A 604 -1.26 -25.47 7.28
CA GLU A 604 -1.21 -24.69 8.51
C GLU A 604 -2.33 -23.66 8.49
N ASN A 605 -3.15 -23.66 9.55
CA ASN A 605 -4.16 -22.64 9.79
C ASN A 605 -3.53 -21.47 10.56
N ARG A 606 -3.39 -20.31 9.90
CA ARG A 606 -2.81 -19.08 10.46
C ARG A 606 -3.89 -18.03 10.80
N TYR A 607 -5.16 -18.41 10.77
CA TYR A 607 -6.23 -17.60 11.36
C TYR A 607 -6.04 -17.51 12.89
N GLU A 608 -6.49 -16.39 13.45
CA GLU A 608 -6.48 -16.09 14.88
C GLU A 608 -7.68 -16.72 15.59
N VAL A 609 -8.84 -16.79 14.91
CA VAL A 609 -10.12 -17.24 15.46
C VAL A 609 -10.72 -18.40 14.68
N LEU A 610 -10.75 -18.31 13.35
CA LEU A 610 -11.47 -19.27 12.51
C LEU A 610 -10.78 -20.64 12.38
N ASP A 611 -11.59 -21.69 12.30
CA ASP A 611 -11.15 -22.97 11.73
C ASP A 611 -11.14 -22.90 10.18
N LEU A 612 -10.98 -24.03 9.49
CA LEU A 612 -10.95 -24.07 8.03
C LEU A 612 -12.28 -24.50 7.39
N SER A 613 -13.37 -24.63 8.15
CA SER A 613 -14.66 -25.16 7.67
C SER A 613 -15.37 -24.25 6.68
N HIS A 614 -15.06 -22.95 6.68
CA HIS A 614 -15.56 -21.98 5.68
C HIS A 614 -14.86 -22.10 4.32
N LEU A 615 -13.79 -22.90 4.23
CA LEU A 615 -12.99 -23.06 3.03
C LEU A 615 -13.24 -24.41 2.33
N ARG A 616 -13.09 -24.36 1.01
CA ARG A 616 -13.06 -25.51 0.12
C ARG A 616 -11.66 -25.65 -0.47
N PHE A 617 -11.08 -26.84 -0.36
CA PHE A 617 -9.75 -27.13 -0.89
C PHE A 617 -9.84 -27.77 -2.26
N THR A 618 -9.37 -27.08 -3.30
CA THR A 618 -9.33 -27.57 -4.68
C THR A 618 -7.89 -27.85 -5.09
N TRP A 619 -7.69 -28.72 -6.07
CA TRP A 619 -6.37 -28.98 -6.64
C TRP A 619 -6.41 -29.08 -8.16
N SER A 620 -5.31 -28.72 -8.80
CA SER A 620 -5.07 -28.94 -10.23
C SER A 620 -3.66 -29.47 -10.47
N LEU A 621 -3.56 -30.45 -11.36
CA LEU A 621 -2.29 -31.01 -11.82
C LEU A 621 -2.04 -30.56 -13.25
N ALA A 622 -0.87 -30.01 -13.51
CA ALA A 622 -0.47 -29.56 -14.84
C ALA A 622 0.90 -30.11 -15.25
N ARG A 623 1.03 -30.46 -16.53
CA ARG A 623 2.33 -30.76 -17.17
C ARG A 623 2.67 -29.65 -18.14
N ASP A 624 3.81 -29.00 -17.93
CA ASP A 624 4.26 -27.83 -18.71
C ASP A 624 3.15 -26.75 -18.84
N GLY A 625 2.39 -26.57 -17.76
CA GLY A 625 1.28 -25.62 -17.65
C GLY A 625 -0.02 -26.04 -18.35
N VAL A 626 -0.08 -27.23 -18.97
CA VAL A 626 -1.33 -27.81 -19.49
C VAL A 626 -1.96 -28.68 -18.41
N GLN A 627 -3.18 -28.33 -18.00
CA GLN A 627 -3.92 -29.08 -16.98
C GLN A 627 -4.18 -30.52 -17.46
N LEU A 628 -3.78 -31.48 -16.63
CA LEU A 628 -4.00 -32.91 -16.83
C LEU A 628 -5.21 -33.40 -16.03
N ASP A 629 -5.33 -32.93 -14.79
CA ASP A 629 -6.37 -33.35 -13.87
C ASP A 629 -6.65 -32.27 -12.82
N HIS A 630 -7.78 -32.40 -12.11
CA HIS A 630 -8.21 -31.50 -11.06
C HIS A 630 -9.23 -32.17 -10.15
N GLY A 631 -9.43 -31.63 -8.96
CA GLY A 631 -10.43 -32.14 -8.05
C GLY A 631 -10.54 -31.35 -6.76
N VAL A 632 -11.15 -31.98 -5.76
CA VAL A 632 -11.39 -31.43 -4.43
C VAL A 632 -10.69 -32.32 -3.41
N LEU A 633 -9.99 -31.72 -2.45
CA LEU A 633 -9.45 -32.39 -1.28
C LEU A 633 -10.47 -32.32 -0.13
N PRO A 634 -10.43 -33.27 0.82
CA PRO A 634 -11.14 -33.10 2.09
C PRO A 634 -10.71 -31.79 2.78
N THR A 635 -11.67 -31.06 3.34
CA THR A 635 -11.36 -29.88 4.16
C THR A 635 -10.68 -30.36 5.45
N PRO A 636 -9.48 -29.86 5.80
CA PRO A 636 -8.83 -30.21 7.06
C PRO A 636 -9.64 -29.71 8.26
N GLU A 637 -9.79 -30.57 9.28
CA GLU A 637 -10.32 -30.20 10.59
C GLU A 637 -9.18 -29.60 11.44
N LEU A 638 -8.87 -28.32 11.21
CA LEU A 638 -7.81 -27.59 11.93
C LEU A 638 -8.39 -26.34 12.59
N ALA A 639 -8.26 -26.25 13.91
CA ALA A 639 -8.57 -25.03 14.65
C ALA A 639 -7.54 -23.93 14.32
N ALA A 640 -7.85 -22.70 14.71
CA ALA A 640 -6.94 -21.55 14.57
C ALA A 640 -5.55 -21.85 15.18
N GLY A 641 -4.49 -21.60 14.41
CA GLY A 641 -3.11 -21.87 14.81
C GLY A 641 -2.64 -23.32 14.68
N GLU A 642 -3.52 -24.26 14.33
CA GLU A 642 -3.13 -25.67 14.18
C GLU A 642 -2.53 -25.99 12.81
N HIS A 643 -1.76 -27.08 12.76
CA HIS A 643 -1.19 -27.62 11.53
C HIS A 643 -1.57 -29.09 11.38
N GLY A 644 -1.71 -29.53 10.14
CA GLY A 644 -2.10 -30.89 9.80
C GLY A 644 -1.59 -31.33 8.45
N ARG A 645 -2.10 -32.49 8.02
CA ARG A 645 -1.70 -33.13 6.77
C ARG A 645 -2.92 -33.48 5.94
N LEU A 646 -2.83 -33.22 4.64
CA LEU A 646 -3.76 -33.75 3.66
C LEU A 646 -3.08 -34.83 2.82
N PRO A 647 -3.81 -35.88 2.39
CA PRO A 647 -3.28 -36.83 1.44
C PRO A 647 -3.02 -36.12 0.10
N MET A 648 -1.91 -36.46 -0.56
CA MET A 648 -1.69 -36.09 -1.96
C MET A 648 -2.85 -36.63 -2.81
N PRO A 649 -3.34 -35.89 -3.82
CA PRO A 649 -4.33 -36.42 -4.74
C PRO A 649 -3.86 -37.74 -5.35
N ARG A 650 -4.75 -38.74 -5.45
CA ARG A 650 -4.45 -39.97 -6.18
C ARG A 650 -4.35 -39.64 -7.65
N LEU A 651 -3.13 -39.63 -8.17
CA LEU A 651 -2.85 -39.40 -9.57
C LEU A 651 -2.95 -40.76 -10.29
N ASP A 652 -4.11 -41.06 -10.88
CA ASP A 652 -4.21 -42.22 -11.75
C ASP A 652 -3.20 -42.06 -12.91
N PRO A 653 -2.47 -43.13 -13.30
CA PRO A 653 -1.61 -43.03 -14.46
C PRO A 653 -2.47 -42.61 -15.66
N PRO A 654 -2.07 -41.59 -16.43
CA PRO A 654 -2.87 -41.14 -17.56
C PRO A 654 -3.12 -42.34 -18.49
N PRO A 655 -4.36 -42.56 -18.96
CA PRO A 655 -4.62 -43.61 -19.93
C PRO A 655 -3.71 -43.39 -21.14
N ALA A 656 -3.11 -44.46 -21.66
CA ALA A 656 -2.18 -44.46 -22.80
C ALA A 656 -2.81 -43.97 -24.14
N THR A 657 -3.98 -43.35 -24.08
CA THR A 657 -4.81 -42.92 -25.21
C THR A 657 -5.43 -41.54 -24.95
N ALA A 658 -4.59 -40.53 -24.67
CA ALA A 658 -4.94 -39.13 -24.87
C ALA A 658 -4.12 -38.57 -26.03
N ALA A 659 -4.83 -38.31 -27.12
CA ALA A 659 -4.31 -37.99 -28.43
C ALA A 659 -3.78 -36.54 -28.53
N ARG A 660 -2.75 -36.38 -29.35
CA ARG A 660 -2.28 -35.13 -29.99
C ARG A 660 -1.82 -34.02 -29.05
N CYS A 661 -0.61 -34.18 -28.51
CA CYS A 661 0.27 -33.02 -28.39
C CYS A 661 0.42 -32.36 -29.78
N PRO A 662 0.42 -31.01 -29.88
CA PRO A 662 0.83 -30.35 -31.12
C PRO A 662 2.21 -30.88 -31.55
N GLN A 663 2.36 -31.17 -32.84
CA GLN A 663 3.51 -31.86 -33.42
C GLN A 663 4.85 -31.40 -32.81
N GLY A 664 5.51 -32.28 -32.06
CA GLY A 664 6.85 -32.04 -31.51
C GLY A 664 7.15 -32.63 -30.12
N ALA A 665 6.14 -33.04 -29.34
CA ALA A 665 6.34 -33.70 -28.05
C ALA A 665 6.16 -35.22 -28.20
N GLN A 666 7.23 -35.91 -28.60
CA GLN A 666 7.38 -37.33 -28.32
C GLN A 666 8.15 -37.49 -27.01
N ASP A 667 7.76 -38.50 -26.24
CA ASP A 667 8.22 -38.90 -24.90
C ASP A 667 7.55 -38.17 -23.73
N GLY A 668 7.12 -38.93 -22.73
CA GLY A 668 6.48 -38.47 -21.50
C GLY A 668 7.36 -37.63 -20.57
N GLY A 669 8.23 -36.78 -21.11
CA GLY A 669 8.98 -35.74 -20.42
C GLY A 669 8.13 -34.50 -20.11
N GLY A 670 8.65 -33.61 -19.25
CA GLY A 670 8.02 -32.34 -18.86
C GLY A 670 8.07 -32.06 -17.35
N GLU A 671 7.78 -30.83 -16.94
CA GLU A 671 7.62 -30.47 -15.53
C GLU A 671 6.19 -30.72 -15.06
N LEU A 672 6.03 -31.51 -13.99
CA LEU A 672 4.74 -31.79 -13.38
C LEU A 672 4.54 -30.92 -12.13
N TRP A 673 3.46 -30.15 -12.11
CA TRP A 673 3.15 -29.18 -11.06
C TRP A 673 1.75 -29.44 -10.49
N LEU A 674 1.67 -29.52 -9.16
CA LEU A 674 0.43 -29.58 -8.40
C LEU A 674 0.17 -28.20 -7.79
N THR A 675 -1.02 -27.64 -8.03
CA THR A 675 -1.48 -26.42 -7.37
C THR A 675 -2.66 -26.77 -6.49
N VAL A 676 -2.64 -26.34 -5.23
CA VAL A 676 -3.73 -26.53 -4.28
C VAL A 676 -4.22 -25.15 -3.85
N GLN A 677 -5.52 -24.92 -3.85
CA GLN A 677 -6.14 -23.65 -3.50
C GLN A 677 -7.12 -23.86 -2.34
N ALA A 678 -7.17 -22.90 -1.43
CA ALA A 678 -8.20 -22.78 -0.41
C ALA A 678 -9.11 -21.61 -0.81
N GLU A 679 -10.34 -21.94 -1.18
CA GLU A 679 -11.34 -21.03 -1.71
C GLU A 679 -12.48 -20.85 -0.72
N LEU A 680 -13.15 -19.71 -0.71
CA LEU A 680 -14.39 -19.55 0.05
C LEU A 680 -15.42 -20.59 -0.41
N GLY A 681 -15.90 -21.44 0.52
CA GLY A 681 -16.91 -22.46 0.23
C GLY A 681 -18.33 -21.92 0.14
N LYS A 682 -18.56 -20.67 0.56
CA LYS A 682 -19.81 -19.91 0.51
C LYS A 682 -19.47 -18.42 0.35
N PRO A 683 -20.40 -17.57 -0.13
CA PRO A 683 -20.14 -16.13 -0.17
C PRO A 683 -19.92 -15.57 1.24
N ALA A 684 -19.01 -14.60 1.35
CA ALA A 684 -18.82 -13.73 2.51
C ALA A 684 -19.25 -12.30 2.13
N ASP A 685 -19.48 -11.43 3.12
CA ASP A 685 -19.94 -10.06 2.86
C ASP A 685 -18.96 -9.21 2.03
N TRP A 686 -17.70 -9.64 1.94
CA TRP A 686 -16.64 -8.96 1.19
C TRP A 686 -16.21 -9.68 -0.10
N ALA A 687 -16.62 -10.93 -0.34
CA ALA A 687 -16.24 -11.68 -1.54
C ALA A 687 -17.21 -12.82 -1.90
N PRO A 688 -17.36 -13.14 -3.19
CA PRO A 688 -18.19 -14.25 -3.63
C PRO A 688 -17.60 -15.63 -3.25
N GLU A 689 -18.45 -16.66 -3.30
CA GLU A 689 -18.01 -18.06 -3.27
C GLU A 689 -16.95 -18.33 -4.36
N GLY A 690 -15.95 -19.16 -4.05
CA GLY A 690 -14.86 -19.49 -4.97
C GLY A 690 -13.70 -18.47 -4.97
N HIS A 691 -13.80 -17.38 -4.19
CA HIS A 691 -12.66 -16.47 -3.99
C HIS A 691 -11.48 -17.21 -3.37
N VAL A 692 -10.30 -17.13 -3.99
CA VAL A 692 -9.07 -17.81 -3.56
C VAL A 692 -8.43 -17.02 -2.41
N VAL A 693 -8.54 -17.55 -1.19
CA VAL A 693 -7.94 -16.96 0.01
C VAL A 693 -6.45 -17.30 0.09
N ALA A 694 -6.10 -18.55 -0.25
CA ALA A 694 -4.73 -19.03 -0.20
C ALA A 694 -4.48 -20.09 -1.28
N TRP A 695 -3.21 -20.29 -1.62
CA TRP A 695 -2.80 -21.39 -2.50
C TRP A 695 -1.36 -21.82 -2.23
N GLY A 696 -1.04 -23.06 -2.57
CA GLY A 696 0.32 -23.61 -2.57
C GLY A 696 0.61 -24.32 -3.89
N GLN A 697 1.89 -24.36 -4.29
CA GLN A 697 2.29 -25.04 -5.52
C GLN A 697 3.54 -25.90 -5.31
N LEU A 698 3.48 -27.15 -5.77
CA LEU A 698 4.53 -28.14 -5.60
C LEU A 698 4.97 -28.68 -6.96
N ARG A 699 6.27 -28.89 -7.11
CA ARG A 699 6.84 -29.57 -8.27
C ARG A 699 6.99 -31.06 -7.97
N LEU A 700 6.23 -31.91 -8.65
CA LEU A 700 6.17 -33.36 -8.37
C LEU A 700 7.23 -34.16 -9.12
N SER A 701 7.55 -33.77 -10.35
CA SER A 701 8.61 -34.44 -11.12
C SER A 701 9.24 -33.49 -12.13
N ALA A 702 10.53 -33.72 -12.39
CA ALA A 702 11.30 -32.99 -13.38
C ALA A 702 12.09 -33.97 -14.25
N THR A 703 11.56 -34.33 -15.42
CA THR A 703 12.38 -34.94 -16.48
C THR A 703 12.90 -33.81 -17.38
N ARG A 704 14.03 -33.22 -17.00
CA ARG A 704 14.80 -32.37 -17.92
C ARG A 704 15.53 -33.28 -18.91
N GLY A 705 14.88 -33.60 -20.03
CA GLY A 705 15.62 -34.04 -21.21
C GLY A 705 16.46 -32.87 -21.70
N ARG A 706 17.79 -32.90 -21.54
CA ARG A 706 18.67 -32.04 -22.36
C ARG A 706 18.34 -32.40 -23.80
N ARG A 707 17.67 -31.52 -24.53
CA ARG A 707 17.39 -31.74 -25.96
C ARG A 707 18.73 -32.03 -26.64
N PRO A 708 18.97 -33.26 -27.14
CA PRO A 708 20.20 -33.57 -27.86
C PRO A 708 20.21 -32.67 -29.09
N ILE A 709 21.28 -31.92 -29.28
CA ILE A 709 21.45 -31.16 -30.52
C ILE A 709 21.81 -32.17 -31.60
N GLY A 710 21.28 -31.98 -32.80
CA GLY A 710 21.88 -32.56 -34.01
C GLY A 710 23.36 -32.15 -34.14
N ARG A 711 24.09 -32.76 -35.09
CA ARG A 711 25.49 -32.34 -35.33
C ARG A 711 25.52 -30.87 -35.76
N PRO A 712 26.31 -29.99 -35.10
CA PRO A 712 26.36 -28.58 -35.45
C PRO A 712 26.82 -28.38 -36.90
N GLY A 713 26.11 -27.51 -37.64
CA GLY A 713 26.47 -27.14 -39.02
C GLY A 713 27.53 -26.03 -39.09
N PRO A 714 28.31 -25.94 -40.18
CA PRO A 714 29.36 -24.92 -40.33
C PRO A 714 28.76 -23.53 -40.61
N ALA A 715 29.33 -22.47 -40.03
CA ALA A 715 29.01 -21.11 -40.43
C ALA A 715 29.67 -20.77 -41.78
N ARG A 716 28.91 -20.17 -42.69
CA ARG A 716 29.36 -19.85 -44.06
C ARG A 716 29.35 -18.34 -44.29
N SER A 717 30.45 -17.79 -44.78
CA SER A 717 30.50 -16.38 -45.18
C SER A 717 29.97 -16.21 -46.60
N GLU A 718 28.98 -15.35 -46.80
CA GLU A 718 28.40 -15.00 -48.09
C GLU A 718 28.31 -13.47 -48.21
N GLY A 719 29.18 -12.87 -49.03
CA GLY A 719 29.31 -11.42 -49.14
C GLY A 719 29.59 -10.75 -47.79
N GLU A 720 28.74 -9.79 -47.43
CA GLU A 720 28.77 -9.03 -46.16
C GLU A 720 28.05 -9.75 -45.00
N GLN A 721 27.66 -11.02 -45.18
CA GLN A 721 26.91 -11.77 -44.18
C GLN A 721 27.57 -13.10 -43.83
N ILE A 722 27.22 -13.62 -42.65
CA ILE A 722 27.50 -14.99 -42.23
C ILE A 722 26.16 -15.72 -42.06
N LEU A 723 26.04 -16.89 -42.68
CA LEU A 723 24.90 -17.80 -42.56
C LEU A 723 25.23 -18.93 -41.61
N LEU A 724 24.34 -19.21 -40.66
CA LEU A 724 24.43 -20.34 -39.75
C LEU A 724 23.02 -20.88 -39.49
N GLY A 725 22.69 -22.05 -40.05
CA GLY A 725 21.34 -22.60 -40.00
C GLY A 725 20.28 -21.57 -40.46
N PRO A 726 19.25 -21.26 -39.66
CA PRO A 726 18.23 -20.27 -40.01
C PRO A 726 18.71 -18.81 -39.81
N GLY A 727 19.90 -18.59 -39.24
CA GLY A 727 20.41 -17.27 -38.85
C GLY A 727 21.18 -16.56 -39.96
N ARG A 728 20.95 -15.24 -40.06
CA ARG A 728 21.73 -14.31 -40.89
C ARG A 728 22.41 -13.30 -39.99
N PHE A 729 23.74 -13.22 -40.08
CA PHE A 729 24.58 -12.38 -39.25
C PHE A 729 25.33 -11.36 -40.09
N ASP A 730 25.60 -10.20 -39.51
CA ASP A 730 26.50 -9.21 -40.06
C ASP A 730 27.95 -9.70 -39.97
N ARG A 731 28.69 -9.71 -41.09
CA ARG A 731 30.03 -10.29 -41.14
C ARG A 731 31.06 -9.49 -40.33
N THR A 732 30.91 -8.19 -40.22
CA THR A 732 31.87 -7.30 -39.56
C THR A 732 31.67 -7.30 -38.05
N THR A 733 30.43 -7.26 -37.60
CA THR A 733 30.07 -7.10 -36.20
C THR A 733 29.69 -8.40 -35.51
N GLY A 734 29.30 -9.43 -36.26
CA GLY A 734 28.79 -10.70 -35.75
C GLY A 734 27.36 -10.62 -35.19
N ALA A 735 26.67 -9.48 -35.36
CA ALA A 735 25.31 -9.30 -34.86
C ALA A 735 24.29 -10.10 -35.69
N LEU A 736 23.30 -10.70 -35.03
CA LEU A 736 22.16 -11.33 -35.69
C LEU A 736 21.30 -10.24 -36.34
N LEU A 737 20.94 -10.45 -37.61
CA LEU A 737 20.11 -9.55 -38.41
C LEU A 737 18.70 -10.14 -38.61
N ALA A 738 18.61 -11.46 -38.80
CA ALA A 738 17.36 -12.17 -39.00
C ALA A 738 17.49 -13.66 -38.67
N ILE A 739 16.37 -14.29 -38.31
CA ILE A 739 16.24 -15.73 -38.12
C ILE A 739 15.03 -16.27 -38.90
N GLY A 740 15.25 -17.21 -39.82
CA GLY A 740 14.19 -17.80 -40.63
C GLY A 740 13.39 -16.79 -41.46
N GLY A 741 14.00 -15.65 -41.81
CA GLY A 741 13.34 -14.54 -42.53
C GLY A 741 12.69 -13.49 -41.62
N LEU A 742 12.56 -13.74 -40.31
CA LEU A 742 12.10 -12.75 -39.32
C LEU A 742 13.25 -11.78 -39.00
N PRO A 743 13.08 -10.45 -39.18
CA PRO A 743 14.03 -9.48 -38.65
C PRO A 743 14.15 -9.64 -37.13
N LEU A 744 15.36 -9.86 -36.65
CA LEU A 744 15.66 -10.00 -35.22
C LEU A 744 17.06 -9.41 -35.01
N ARG A 745 17.13 -8.25 -34.38
CA ARG A 745 18.41 -7.55 -34.16
C ARG A 745 18.87 -7.77 -32.74
N GLY A 746 20.13 -8.17 -32.59
CA GLY A 746 20.74 -8.46 -31.30
C GLY A 746 21.83 -9.53 -31.44
N PRO A 747 22.24 -10.17 -30.32
CA PRO A 747 21.99 -9.74 -28.95
C PRO A 747 22.79 -8.48 -28.61
N ARG A 748 22.32 -7.70 -27.62
CA ARG A 748 23.10 -6.64 -26.97
C ARG A 748 23.14 -6.91 -25.48
N LEU A 749 24.32 -6.98 -24.86
CA LEU A 749 24.42 -7.09 -23.41
C LEU A 749 23.75 -5.87 -22.77
N ASN A 750 22.83 -6.12 -21.84
CA ASN A 750 22.20 -5.09 -21.01
C ASN A 750 22.56 -5.33 -19.53
N LEU A 751 22.92 -4.23 -18.85
CA LEU A 751 23.35 -4.20 -17.46
C LEU A 751 22.53 -3.21 -16.61
N TRP A 752 21.53 -2.57 -17.24
CA TRP A 752 20.78 -1.45 -16.70
C TRP A 752 19.27 -1.71 -16.83
N ARG A 753 18.46 -0.95 -16.07
CA ARG A 753 17.01 -0.90 -16.18
C ARG A 753 16.58 0.55 -16.00
N ALA A 754 15.43 0.94 -16.56
CA ALA A 754 14.80 2.21 -16.20
C ALA A 754 14.58 2.22 -14.67
N PRO A 755 15.21 3.13 -13.90
CA PRO A 755 15.21 3.02 -12.45
C PRO A 755 13.78 2.96 -11.89
N THR A 756 13.58 2.19 -10.85
CA THR A 756 12.36 2.25 -10.02
C THR A 756 12.40 3.48 -9.11
N ASP A 757 11.31 3.77 -8.40
CA ASP A 757 11.34 4.72 -7.28
C ASP A 757 12.40 4.33 -6.24
N ASN A 758 12.43 3.05 -5.89
CA ASN A 758 13.40 2.50 -4.95
C ASN A 758 14.85 2.65 -5.41
N ASP A 759 15.14 2.46 -6.71
CA ASP A 759 16.49 2.67 -7.25
C ASP A 759 16.96 4.13 -7.13
N ARG A 760 16.02 5.09 -7.15
CA ARG A 760 16.29 6.53 -6.98
C ARG A 760 16.43 6.96 -5.51
N GLY A 761 16.12 6.06 -4.57
CA GLY A 761 16.15 6.30 -3.13
C GLY A 761 17.50 6.71 -2.55
N TRP A 762 17.48 7.37 -1.38
CA TRP A 762 18.62 8.12 -0.85
C TRP A 762 19.72 7.27 -0.20
N HIS A 763 19.37 6.14 0.43
CA HIS A 763 20.36 5.34 1.19
C HIS A 763 21.20 4.40 0.30
N GLN A 764 20.57 3.73 -0.67
CA GLN A 764 21.27 2.80 -1.57
C GLN A 764 21.71 3.42 -2.91
N ARG A 765 20.99 4.44 -3.41
CA ARG A 765 21.35 5.22 -4.62
C ARG A 765 21.75 4.38 -5.84
N ASP A 766 21.11 3.24 -6.06
CA ASP A 766 21.43 2.32 -7.16
C ASP A 766 21.41 3.02 -8.52
N ALA A 767 20.39 3.85 -8.78
CA ALA A 767 20.27 4.60 -10.03
C ALA A 767 21.47 5.54 -10.27
N ALA A 768 21.90 6.26 -9.23
CA ALA A 768 23.06 7.14 -9.32
C ALA A 768 24.33 6.35 -9.56
N TYR A 769 24.52 5.24 -8.83
CA TYR A 769 25.66 4.34 -9.01
C TYR A 769 25.77 3.83 -10.46
N TRP A 770 24.65 3.40 -11.04
CA TRP A 770 24.59 2.92 -12.43
C TRP A 770 24.85 4.04 -13.45
N LYS A 771 24.24 5.21 -13.26
CA LYS A 771 24.35 6.36 -14.16
C LYS A 771 25.77 6.95 -14.19
N ASP A 772 26.43 7.06 -13.04
CA ASP A 772 27.83 7.51 -12.95
C ASP A 772 28.79 6.59 -13.71
N ARG A 773 28.44 5.31 -13.86
CA ARG A 773 29.18 4.31 -14.64
C ARG A 773 28.73 4.23 -16.11
N GLY A 774 27.70 4.98 -16.47
CA GLY A 774 27.13 5.01 -17.82
C GLY A 774 26.50 3.69 -18.25
N LEU A 775 25.95 2.91 -17.32
CA LEU A 775 25.29 1.64 -17.63
C LEU A 775 24.04 1.83 -18.52
N ASP A 776 23.42 3.00 -18.44
CA ASP A 776 22.31 3.47 -19.29
C ASP A 776 22.71 3.72 -20.77
N ARG A 777 24.01 3.80 -21.06
CA ARG A 777 24.55 4.26 -22.37
C ARG A 777 25.73 3.43 -22.87
N LEU A 778 25.71 2.13 -22.62
CA LEU A 778 26.75 1.20 -23.05
C LEU A 778 26.99 1.28 -24.56
N ARG A 779 28.27 1.31 -24.95
CA ARG A 779 28.72 1.20 -26.35
C ARG A 779 29.34 -0.17 -26.55
N ARG A 780 29.06 -0.77 -27.70
CA ARG A 780 29.62 -2.07 -28.10
C ARG A 780 30.78 -1.89 -29.08
N ARG A 781 31.85 -2.67 -28.88
CA ARG A 781 32.93 -2.84 -29.84
C ARG A 781 33.15 -4.32 -30.09
N THR A 782 32.91 -4.78 -31.31
CA THR A 782 33.30 -6.14 -31.72
C THR A 782 34.83 -6.26 -31.65
N VAL A 783 35.29 -7.26 -30.92
CA VAL A 783 36.72 -7.62 -30.78
C VAL A 783 37.10 -8.64 -31.85
N SER A 784 36.26 -9.66 -32.05
CA SER A 784 36.46 -10.67 -33.09
C SER A 784 35.14 -11.31 -33.53
N VAL A 785 35.12 -11.79 -34.78
CA VAL A 785 34.08 -12.65 -35.36
C VAL A 785 34.82 -13.83 -36.00
N THR A 786 34.65 -15.03 -35.44
CA THR A 786 35.40 -16.22 -35.85
C THR A 786 34.43 -17.35 -36.20
N PRO A 787 34.07 -17.53 -37.48
CA PRO A 787 33.33 -18.71 -37.93
C PRO A 787 34.24 -19.97 -37.91
N ASP A 788 33.67 -21.12 -37.58
CA ASP A 788 34.34 -22.41 -37.61
C ASP A 788 33.42 -23.55 -38.07
N ALA A 789 33.94 -24.78 -38.10
CA ALA A 789 33.22 -25.96 -38.57
C ALA A 789 32.00 -26.34 -37.70
N GLN A 790 31.91 -25.81 -36.48
CA GLN A 790 30.87 -26.11 -35.49
C GLN A 790 29.98 -24.88 -35.18
N GLY A 791 30.12 -23.77 -35.92
CA GLY A 791 29.33 -22.56 -35.70
C GLY A 791 30.17 -21.28 -35.80
N MET A 792 29.99 -20.36 -34.85
CA MET A 792 30.68 -19.07 -34.84
C MET A 792 30.86 -18.54 -33.42
N THR A 793 32.01 -17.91 -33.15
CA THR A 793 32.26 -17.18 -31.90
C THR A 793 32.38 -15.69 -32.19
N VAL A 794 31.67 -14.86 -31.41
CA VAL A 794 31.73 -13.40 -31.49
C VAL A 794 32.14 -12.87 -30.13
N VAL A 795 33.22 -12.09 -30.05
CA VAL A 795 33.67 -11.45 -28.81
C VAL A 795 33.38 -9.97 -28.91
N VAL A 796 32.69 -9.41 -27.92
CA VAL A 796 32.29 -8.00 -27.86
C VAL A 796 32.73 -7.40 -26.55
N ARG A 797 33.32 -6.20 -26.59
CA ARG A 797 33.52 -5.38 -25.40
C ARG A 797 32.39 -4.35 -25.30
N SER A 798 31.68 -4.35 -24.18
CA SER A 798 30.63 -3.40 -23.84
C SER A 798 31.12 -2.47 -22.73
N ALA A 799 31.16 -1.16 -22.98
CA ALA A 799 31.60 -0.16 -22.00
C ALA A 799 30.96 1.21 -22.29
N ALA A 800 30.77 2.02 -21.26
CA ALA A 800 30.29 3.39 -21.42
C ALA A 800 31.38 4.29 -22.04
N ALA A 801 30.95 5.35 -22.74
CA ALA A 801 31.88 6.40 -23.17
C ALA A 801 32.49 7.09 -21.94
N ALA A 802 33.79 7.37 -22.00
CA ALA A 802 34.62 7.87 -20.89
C ALA A 802 34.79 6.90 -19.69
N GLY A 803 34.38 5.63 -19.82
CA GLY A 803 34.59 4.59 -18.79
C GLY A 803 35.73 3.62 -19.13
N SER A 804 36.50 3.23 -18.13
CA SER A 804 37.48 2.13 -18.23
C SER A 804 36.85 0.75 -17.95
N SER A 805 35.78 0.74 -17.17
CA SER A 805 35.03 -0.46 -16.75
C SER A 805 34.05 -0.89 -17.83
N GLY A 806 33.77 -2.19 -17.90
CA GLY A 806 32.81 -2.75 -18.83
C GLY A 806 32.77 -4.26 -18.72
N TYR A 807 32.22 -4.91 -19.75
CA TYR A 807 32.18 -6.35 -19.87
C TYR A 807 32.84 -6.81 -21.18
N LEU A 808 33.56 -7.92 -21.12
CA LEU A 808 33.94 -8.69 -22.29
C LEU A 808 32.95 -9.86 -22.40
N THR A 809 32.26 -9.95 -23.52
CA THR A 809 31.21 -10.94 -23.74
C THR A 809 31.53 -11.81 -24.93
N THR A 810 31.61 -13.12 -24.71
CA THR A 810 31.77 -14.14 -25.75
C THR A 810 30.42 -14.76 -26.05
N TYR A 811 29.95 -14.55 -27.28
CA TYR A 811 28.77 -15.19 -27.84
C TYR A 811 29.18 -16.38 -28.70
N ARG A 812 28.91 -17.60 -28.23
CA ARG A 812 29.08 -18.82 -29.01
C ARG A 812 27.77 -19.21 -29.65
N TRP A 813 27.76 -19.21 -30.98
CA TRP A 813 26.64 -19.65 -31.80
C TRP A 813 26.88 -21.03 -32.39
N ASP A 814 25.87 -21.88 -32.32
CA ASP A 814 25.77 -23.13 -33.08
C ASP A 814 24.33 -23.36 -33.57
N SER A 815 24.11 -24.34 -34.45
CA SER A 815 22.80 -24.61 -35.03
C SER A 815 22.63 -26.07 -35.39
N ASP A 816 21.41 -26.60 -35.20
CA ASP A 816 20.96 -27.91 -35.64
C ASP A 816 20.30 -27.90 -37.04
N GLY A 817 20.26 -26.74 -37.69
CA GLY A 817 19.61 -26.51 -38.99
C GLY A 817 18.26 -25.78 -38.89
N ASP A 818 17.50 -25.98 -37.81
CA ASP A 818 16.17 -25.40 -37.61
C ASP A 818 16.18 -24.30 -36.55
N SER A 819 17.08 -24.37 -35.58
CA SER A 819 17.23 -23.42 -34.48
C SER A 819 18.66 -22.89 -34.37
N LEU A 820 18.80 -21.72 -33.75
CA LEU A 820 20.09 -21.20 -33.31
C LEU A 820 20.24 -21.45 -31.82
N ARG A 821 21.41 -21.90 -31.39
CA ARG A 821 21.81 -21.91 -29.99
C ARG A 821 22.83 -20.82 -29.75
N LEU A 822 22.62 -20.06 -28.69
CA LEU A 822 23.50 -19.03 -28.18
C LEU A 822 23.97 -19.43 -26.78
N ARG A 823 25.27 -19.52 -26.58
CA ARG A 823 25.89 -19.58 -25.25
C ARG A 823 26.67 -18.30 -25.02
N VAL A 824 26.48 -17.70 -23.86
CA VAL A 824 27.05 -16.40 -23.48
C VAL A 824 27.95 -16.61 -22.29
N HIS A 825 29.17 -16.14 -22.41
CA HIS A 825 30.07 -15.94 -21.28
C HIS A 825 30.37 -14.45 -21.18
N ALA A 826 29.97 -13.79 -20.10
CA ALA A 826 30.16 -12.36 -19.89
C ALA A 826 31.03 -12.15 -18.65
N GLU A 827 32.18 -11.49 -18.79
CA GLU A 827 33.10 -11.22 -17.69
C GLU A 827 33.33 -9.71 -17.49
N PRO A 828 33.31 -9.21 -16.24
CA PRO A 828 33.63 -7.81 -15.97
C PRO A 828 35.11 -7.53 -16.24
N VAL A 829 35.39 -6.41 -16.90
CA VAL A 829 36.76 -5.95 -17.20
C VAL A 829 36.96 -4.50 -16.77
N GLY A 830 38.20 -4.15 -16.46
CA GLY A 830 38.58 -2.83 -15.98
C GLY A 830 38.30 -2.62 -14.49
N HIS A 831 38.61 -1.44 -13.98
CA HIS A 831 38.41 -1.09 -12.57
C HIS A 831 36.97 -0.64 -12.33
N TRP A 832 36.24 -1.35 -11.49
CA TRP A 832 34.89 -0.97 -11.07
C TRP A 832 34.94 -0.32 -9.68
N PRO A 833 34.56 0.96 -9.52
CA PRO A 833 34.62 1.61 -8.23
C PRO A 833 33.54 1.06 -7.27
N GLU A 834 33.85 1.07 -5.98
CA GLU A 834 32.93 0.70 -4.89
C GLU A 834 31.69 1.60 -4.85
N ARG A 835 30.64 1.13 -4.17
CA ARG A 835 29.31 1.76 -4.17
C ARG A 835 29.18 2.97 -3.25
N GLY A 836 29.96 3.06 -2.17
CA GLY A 836 29.84 4.17 -1.22
C GLY A 836 28.49 4.27 -0.51
N ASP A 837 27.67 3.20 -0.55
CA ASP A 837 26.39 3.09 0.17
C ASP A 837 26.64 3.35 1.67
N ASP A 838 25.79 4.16 2.29
CA ASP A 838 25.80 4.41 3.74
C ASP A 838 24.43 4.08 4.32
N PHE A 839 24.41 3.18 5.31
CA PHE A 839 23.19 2.73 5.96
C PHE A 839 23.22 3.12 7.43
N PRO A 840 22.24 3.88 7.93
CA PRO A 840 22.18 4.23 9.34
C PRO A 840 22.00 2.99 10.22
N ASP A 841 21.24 2.00 9.74
CA ASP A 841 20.98 0.73 10.43
C ASP A 841 21.66 -0.47 9.75
N PRO A 842 22.01 -1.51 10.52
CA PRO A 842 22.54 -2.75 9.93
C PRO A 842 21.48 -3.46 9.09
N MET A 843 21.82 -3.74 7.82
CA MET A 843 20.99 -4.52 6.89
C MET A 843 21.06 -6.04 7.12
N VAL A 844 22.00 -6.50 7.96
CA VAL A 844 22.27 -7.91 8.23
C VAL A 844 22.23 -8.13 9.73
N ASP A 845 21.46 -9.12 10.19
CA ASP A 845 21.36 -9.43 11.60
C ASP A 845 22.66 -10.08 12.11
N PRO A 846 23.35 -9.48 13.09
CA PRO A 846 24.57 -10.05 13.66
C PRO A 846 24.35 -11.36 14.42
N ALA A 847 23.11 -11.73 14.73
CA ALA A 847 22.76 -13.01 15.35
C ALA A 847 22.68 -14.19 14.36
N LEU A 848 22.81 -13.94 13.05
CA LEU A 848 22.86 -15.01 12.05
C LEU A 848 24.08 -15.93 12.23
N PRO A 849 24.02 -17.19 11.74
CA PRO A 849 25.18 -18.07 11.71
C PRO A 849 26.44 -17.37 11.16
N PRO A 850 27.63 -17.51 11.77
CA PRO A 850 28.81 -16.69 11.42
C PRO A 850 29.26 -16.75 9.96
N GLU A 851 28.99 -17.84 9.25
CA GLU A 851 29.27 -17.96 7.82
C GLU A 851 28.26 -17.17 6.98
N GLU A 852 26.97 -17.32 7.29
CA GLU A 852 25.87 -16.59 6.65
C GLU A 852 26.00 -15.08 6.88
N TYR A 853 26.27 -14.65 8.12
CA TYR A 853 26.50 -13.24 8.45
C TYR A 853 27.64 -12.64 7.63
N ARG A 854 28.81 -13.31 7.58
CA ARG A 854 29.97 -12.81 6.83
C ARG A 854 29.66 -12.71 5.33
N GLU A 855 28.94 -13.68 4.79
CA GLU A 855 28.54 -13.66 3.39
C GLU A 855 27.58 -12.50 3.08
N LEU A 856 26.52 -12.33 3.86
CA LEU A 856 25.55 -11.25 3.64
C LEU A 856 26.18 -9.87 3.86
N VAL A 857 27.09 -9.70 4.81
CA VAL A 857 27.85 -8.45 4.99
C VAL A 857 28.72 -8.15 3.77
N ARG A 858 29.38 -9.16 3.19
CA ARG A 858 30.13 -9.01 1.93
C ARG A 858 29.21 -8.58 0.80
N ARG A 859 28.06 -9.27 0.63
CA ARG A 859 27.07 -8.97 -0.41
C ARG A 859 26.45 -7.58 -0.24
N ASN A 860 26.22 -7.13 1.00
CA ASN A 860 25.70 -5.79 1.27
C ASN A 860 26.60 -4.68 0.72
N ARG A 861 27.93 -4.90 0.73
CA ARG A 861 28.92 -3.94 0.21
C ARG A 861 29.32 -4.19 -1.24
N SER A 862 28.71 -5.19 -1.89
CA SER A 862 29.05 -5.59 -3.26
C SER A 862 28.62 -4.52 -4.27
N ARG A 863 29.34 -4.49 -5.39
CA ARG A 863 28.98 -3.69 -6.57
C ARG A 863 27.75 -4.34 -7.22
N SER A 864 26.76 -3.55 -7.59
CA SER A 864 25.51 -4.05 -8.17
C SER A 864 25.38 -3.77 -9.66
N LEU A 865 24.57 -4.61 -10.31
CA LEU A 865 24.01 -4.36 -11.62
C LEU A 865 22.49 -4.36 -11.51
N ALA A 866 21.80 -3.65 -12.41
CA ALA A 866 20.34 -3.72 -12.47
C ALA A 866 19.86 -5.08 -13.02
N ARG A 867 20.60 -5.60 -14.00
CA ARG A 867 20.37 -6.89 -14.65
C ARG A 867 21.66 -7.42 -15.29
N ILE A 868 21.63 -8.68 -15.71
CA ILE A 868 22.61 -9.23 -16.66
C ILE A 868 21.84 -10.07 -17.68
N GLY A 869 21.78 -9.57 -18.91
CA GLY A 869 20.91 -10.14 -19.93
C GLY A 869 21.18 -9.60 -21.33
N LEU A 870 20.28 -9.93 -22.24
CA LEU A 870 20.38 -9.56 -23.65
C LEU A 870 19.13 -8.82 -24.12
N ASP A 871 19.33 -7.71 -24.82
CA ASP A 871 18.27 -7.00 -25.54
C ASP A 871 18.18 -7.46 -27.00
N TRP A 872 16.95 -7.52 -27.49
CA TRP A 872 16.57 -7.85 -28.84
C TRP A 872 15.53 -6.87 -29.38
N GLU A 873 15.60 -6.58 -30.68
CA GLU A 873 14.54 -5.82 -31.38
C GLU A 873 13.77 -6.77 -32.32
N LEU A 874 12.46 -6.86 -32.11
CA LEU A 874 11.51 -7.61 -32.96
C LEU A 874 10.54 -6.65 -33.66
N PRO A 875 9.97 -7.01 -34.81
CA PRO A 875 8.88 -6.24 -35.43
C PRO A 875 7.68 -6.07 -34.47
N ALA A 876 7.08 -4.87 -34.44
CA ALA A 876 5.99 -4.53 -33.52
C ALA A 876 4.71 -5.38 -33.64
N ASP A 877 4.54 -6.09 -34.76
CA ASP A 877 3.42 -6.99 -35.02
C ASP A 877 3.62 -8.39 -34.39
N ARG A 878 4.75 -8.65 -33.74
CA ARG A 878 5.00 -9.87 -32.93
C ARG A 878 4.52 -9.71 -31.49
N SER A 879 3.34 -9.12 -31.32
CA SER A 879 2.85 -8.66 -30.02
C SER A 879 2.16 -9.73 -29.18
N GLN A 880 1.85 -10.91 -29.73
CA GLN A 880 1.20 -11.99 -28.98
C GLN A 880 2.24 -12.85 -28.27
N VAL A 881 2.20 -12.84 -26.94
CA VAL A 881 3.16 -13.52 -26.08
C VAL A 881 2.53 -14.74 -25.42
N GLU A 882 3.22 -15.86 -25.46
CA GLU A 882 2.89 -17.05 -24.67
C GLU A 882 4.16 -17.58 -24.01
N TRP A 883 4.12 -17.89 -22.72
CA TRP A 883 5.28 -18.41 -22.00
C TRP A 883 4.91 -19.52 -21.02
N PHE A 884 5.90 -20.36 -20.71
CA PHE A 884 5.87 -21.29 -19.59
C PHE A 884 6.94 -20.86 -18.58
N GLY A 885 6.51 -20.42 -17.41
CA GLY A 885 7.34 -19.76 -16.41
C GLY A 885 6.48 -19.34 -15.22
N THR A 886 6.93 -18.37 -14.42
CA THR A 886 6.06 -17.78 -13.41
C THR A 886 5.14 -16.70 -14.01
N GLY A 887 3.96 -16.53 -13.42
CA GLY A 887 2.97 -15.53 -13.82
C GLY A 887 1.68 -15.62 -13.00
N PRO A 888 0.61 -14.89 -13.41
CA PRO A 888 0.53 -14.10 -14.64
C PRO A 888 1.23 -12.73 -14.55
N GLY A 889 1.39 -12.20 -13.34
CA GLY A 889 2.00 -10.89 -13.07
C GLY A 889 3.52 -10.89 -13.14
N GLU A 890 4.12 -9.75 -12.77
CA GLU A 890 5.57 -9.59 -12.73
C GLU A 890 6.17 -10.16 -11.45
N ALA A 891 7.47 -10.44 -11.50
CA ALA A 891 8.20 -10.98 -10.36
C ALA A 891 9.68 -10.60 -10.39
N TYR A 892 10.21 -10.28 -9.22
CA TYR A 892 11.60 -9.93 -8.95
C TYR A 892 12.14 -10.78 -7.80
N PRO A 893 13.47 -10.87 -7.58
CA PRO A 893 14.06 -11.77 -6.58
C PRO A 893 13.43 -11.70 -5.18
N ASP A 894 13.03 -10.50 -4.76
CA ASP A 894 12.47 -10.17 -3.44
C ASP A 894 10.96 -9.83 -3.46
N SER A 895 10.29 -10.01 -4.61
CA SER A 895 8.85 -9.87 -4.79
C SER A 895 8.36 -10.87 -5.85
N ARG A 896 8.03 -12.09 -5.42
CA ARG A 896 7.79 -13.25 -6.31
C ARG A 896 6.91 -14.36 -5.71
N GLN A 897 6.36 -14.16 -4.52
CA GLN A 897 5.49 -15.15 -3.88
C GLN A 897 4.15 -15.27 -4.61
N ALA A 898 3.60 -14.18 -5.14
CA ALA A 898 2.30 -14.12 -5.81
C ALA A 898 2.24 -14.77 -7.18
N VAL A 899 3.39 -15.06 -7.79
CA VAL A 899 3.44 -15.73 -9.09
C VAL A 899 3.57 -17.23 -8.94
N ARG A 900 2.92 -17.99 -9.83
CA ARG A 900 2.98 -19.45 -9.88
C ARG A 900 3.53 -19.94 -11.20
N VAL A 901 4.15 -21.11 -11.21
CA VAL A 901 4.59 -21.74 -12.46
C VAL A 901 3.37 -22.22 -13.25
N GLY A 902 3.28 -21.79 -14.50
CA GLY A 902 2.15 -22.09 -15.37
C GLY A 902 2.42 -21.69 -16.81
N ARG A 903 1.41 -21.89 -17.67
CA ARG A 903 1.43 -21.44 -19.06
C ARG A 903 0.50 -20.24 -19.18
N PHE A 904 1.03 -19.12 -19.63
CA PHE A 904 0.34 -17.84 -19.65
C PHE A 904 0.39 -17.22 -21.04
N ARG A 905 -0.57 -16.33 -21.32
CA ARG A 905 -0.67 -15.57 -22.57
C ARG A 905 -1.02 -14.12 -22.25
N ALA A 906 -0.42 -13.21 -22.99
CA ALA A 906 -0.68 -11.77 -22.94
C ALA A 906 -0.21 -11.13 -24.25
N SER A 907 -0.74 -9.98 -24.59
CA SER A 907 -0.09 -9.07 -25.54
C SER A 907 1.10 -8.37 -24.88
N VAL A 908 2.03 -7.83 -25.67
CA VAL A 908 3.14 -7.00 -25.15
C VAL A 908 2.65 -5.81 -24.32
N ASP A 909 1.47 -5.27 -24.65
CA ASP A 909 0.89 -4.13 -23.94
C ASP A 909 0.35 -4.55 -22.57
N GLU A 910 -0.32 -5.71 -22.50
CA GLU A 910 -0.79 -6.31 -21.23
C GLU A 910 0.36 -6.84 -20.34
N LEU A 911 1.60 -6.85 -20.83
CA LEU A 911 2.76 -7.18 -19.98
C LEU A 911 3.15 -6.02 -19.05
N GLN A 912 2.77 -4.79 -19.38
CA GLN A 912 3.17 -3.61 -18.62
C GLN A 912 2.31 -3.43 -17.37
N THR A 913 2.94 -2.94 -16.30
CA THR A 913 2.23 -2.38 -15.14
C THR A 913 2.19 -0.85 -15.28
N PRO A 914 1.00 -0.22 -15.28
CA PRO A 914 0.87 1.22 -15.53
C PRO A 914 1.11 2.04 -14.24
N TYR A 915 2.32 1.97 -13.69
CA TYR A 915 2.72 2.85 -12.59
C TYR A 915 2.56 4.32 -12.98
N VAL A 916 2.05 5.16 -12.07
CA VAL A 916 1.75 6.59 -12.34
C VAL A 916 2.98 7.30 -12.93
N ARG A 917 4.15 7.14 -12.30
CA ARG A 917 5.43 7.47 -12.93
C ARG A 917 6.00 6.22 -13.61
N PRO A 918 6.18 6.22 -14.94
CA PRO A 918 6.76 5.10 -15.64
C PRO A 918 8.17 4.73 -15.13
N GLN A 919 8.41 3.43 -15.01
CA GLN A 919 9.64 2.84 -14.47
C GLN A 919 9.76 1.37 -14.89
N GLU A 920 10.87 0.70 -14.58
CA GLU A 920 11.01 -0.74 -14.86
C GLU A 920 9.79 -1.53 -14.36
N ASN A 921 9.24 -2.37 -15.24
CA ASN A 921 8.12 -3.27 -14.94
C ASN A 921 8.06 -4.43 -15.95
N GLY A 922 7.15 -5.37 -15.70
CA GLY A 922 6.77 -6.44 -16.63
C GLY A 922 7.69 -7.66 -16.65
N ASN A 923 8.64 -7.78 -15.71
CA ASN A 923 9.57 -8.90 -15.66
C ASN A 923 8.86 -10.23 -15.32
N ARG A 924 9.04 -11.25 -16.16
CA ARG A 924 8.52 -12.61 -15.95
C ARG A 924 9.66 -13.54 -15.57
N ALA A 925 9.70 -13.93 -14.30
CA ALA A 925 10.77 -14.77 -13.76
C ALA A 925 10.64 -16.25 -14.12
N ASP A 926 11.75 -16.99 -13.92
CA ASP A 926 11.85 -18.45 -14.08
C ASP A 926 11.18 -19.00 -15.35
N THR A 927 11.29 -18.26 -16.45
CA THR A 927 10.73 -18.63 -17.74
C THR A 927 11.57 -19.74 -18.36
N ARG A 928 10.93 -20.83 -18.77
CA ARG A 928 11.58 -21.93 -19.49
C ARG A 928 11.59 -21.62 -20.98
N TRP A 929 10.47 -21.12 -21.49
CA TRP A 929 10.34 -20.68 -22.87
C TRP A 929 9.29 -19.59 -23.00
N ALA A 930 9.47 -18.71 -23.99
CA ALA A 930 8.50 -17.70 -24.41
C ALA A 930 8.38 -17.69 -25.94
N THR A 931 7.22 -17.32 -26.45
CA THR A 931 6.96 -17.11 -27.88
C THR A 931 6.42 -15.71 -28.11
N PHE A 932 6.81 -15.10 -29.22
CA PHE A 932 6.40 -13.76 -29.66
C PHE A 932 5.92 -13.88 -31.09
N THR A 933 4.62 -13.73 -31.32
CA THR A 933 3.98 -14.07 -32.60
C THR A 933 3.04 -12.97 -33.11
N ASP A 934 2.77 -12.98 -34.42
CA ASP A 934 1.64 -12.26 -35.00
C ASP A 934 0.32 -13.05 -34.88
N GLY A 935 -0.78 -12.46 -35.33
CA GLY A 935 -2.08 -13.13 -35.40
C GLY A 935 -2.12 -14.37 -36.31
N ALA A 936 -1.07 -14.63 -37.10
CA ALA A 936 -0.94 -15.83 -37.93
C ALA A 936 -0.02 -16.91 -37.30
N GLY A 937 0.46 -16.70 -36.08
CA GLY A 937 1.36 -17.62 -35.37
C GLY A 937 2.81 -17.60 -35.87
N ARG A 938 3.19 -16.64 -36.71
CA ARG A 938 4.58 -16.48 -37.19
C ARG A 938 5.35 -15.63 -36.21
N GLY A 939 6.60 -15.99 -35.92
CA GLY A 939 7.39 -15.23 -34.95
C GLY A 939 8.60 -15.96 -34.42
N LEU A 940 8.88 -15.75 -33.14
CA LEU A 940 10.07 -16.25 -32.46
C LEU A 940 9.66 -17.12 -31.27
N ARG A 941 10.34 -18.24 -31.07
CA ARG A 941 10.38 -18.95 -29.80
C ARG A 941 11.77 -18.82 -29.19
N VAL A 942 11.82 -18.45 -27.91
CA VAL A 942 13.02 -18.39 -27.07
C VAL A 942 12.89 -19.49 -26.02
N VAL A 943 13.91 -20.32 -25.87
CA VAL A 943 14.01 -21.34 -24.83
C VAL A 943 15.32 -21.11 -24.09
N GLY A 944 15.29 -21.03 -22.76
CA GLY A 944 16.53 -20.96 -21.98
C GLY A 944 17.18 -22.34 -21.86
N GLU A 945 18.52 -22.42 -21.88
CA GLU A 945 19.21 -23.64 -21.44
C GLU A 945 18.98 -23.90 -19.94
N GLU A 946 18.77 -22.81 -19.20
CA GLU A 946 18.27 -22.73 -17.83
C GLU A 946 17.07 -21.76 -17.79
N PRO A 947 16.23 -21.77 -16.74
CA PRO A 947 15.20 -20.76 -16.57
C PRO A 947 15.81 -19.35 -16.62
N PHE A 948 15.14 -18.46 -17.32
CA PHE A 948 15.58 -17.08 -17.54
C PHE A 948 14.45 -16.11 -17.21
N HIS A 949 14.75 -14.83 -17.11
CA HIS A 949 13.74 -13.78 -16.96
C HIS A 949 13.49 -13.11 -18.32
N PHE A 950 12.27 -12.64 -18.58
CA PHE A 950 12.03 -11.80 -19.75
C PHE A 950 11.11 -10.62 -19.45
N ALA A 951 11.31 -9.54 -20.19
CA ALA A 951 10.37 -8.43 -20.30
C ALA A 951 10.26 -8.02 -21.77
N ALA A 952 9.12 -7.49 -22.20
CA ALA A 952 8.94 -6.99 -23.55
C ALA A 952 8.09 -5.73 -23.56
N ARG A 953 8.48 -4.72 -24.35
CA ARG A 953 7.87 -3.38 -24.34
C ARG A 953 7.96 -2.69 -25.71
N ARG A 954 7.15 -1.65 -25.94
CA ARG A 954 7.11 -0.89 -27.22
C ARG A 954 8.07 0.30 -27.27
N TRP A 955 8.80 0.53 -26.19
CA TRP A 955 9.73 1.65 -26.01
C TRP A 955 11.02 1.13 -25.38
N THR A 956 12.08 1.92 -25.47
CA THR A 956 13.36 1.62 -24.82
C THR A 956 13.32 1.90 -23.32
N ASP A 957 14.26 1.33 -22.57
CA ASP A 957 14.45 1.63 -21.15
C ASP A 957 14.75 3.13 -20.92
N GLN A 958 15.45 3.77 -21.86
CA GLN A 958 15.74 5.20 -21.79
C GLN A 958 14.49 6.07 -22.01
N GLN A 959 13.58 5.65 -22.89
CA GLN A 959 12.29 6.34 -23.04
C GLN A 959 11.41 6.13 -21.80
N LEU A 960 11.48 4.94 -21.19
CA LEU A 960 10.78 4.64 -19.95
C LEU A 960 11.29 5.48 -18.77
N ASP A 961 12.61 5.65 -18.63
CA ASP A 961 13.22 6.52 -17.61
C ASP A 961 12.95 8.02 -17.83
N ALA A 962 12.83 8.45 -19.09
CA ALA A 962 12.59 9.86 -19.42
C ALA A 962 11.13 10.29 -19.26
N ALA A 963 10.19 9.36 -19.27
CA ALA A 963 8.76 9.63 -19.15
C ALA A 963 8.41 10.03 -17.71
N ARG A 964 7.64 11.11 -17.57
CA ARG A 964 7.08 11.53 -16.28
C ARG A 964 5.72 10.89 -16.03
N HIS A 965 4.95 10.72 -17.10
CA HIS A 965 3.61 10.14 -17.11
C HIS A 965 3.50 9.07 -18.19
N ASP A 966 2.56 8.14 -18.04
CA ASP A 966 2.28 7.12 -19.06
C ASP A 966 1.91 7.72 -20.42
N SER A 967 1.26 8.90 -20.42
CA SER A 967 0.99 9.71 -21.61
C SER A 967 2.24 10.14 -22.38
N ASP A 968 3.43 10.14 -21.78
CA ASP A 968 4.68 10.49 -22.48
C ASP A 968 5.20 9.33 -23.35
N LEU A 969 4.71 8.11 -23.14
CA LEU A 969 5.17 6.92 -23.84
C LEU A 969 4.50 6.78 -25.21
N VAL A 970 5.31 6.79 -26.26
CA VAL A 970 4.86 6.61 -27.65
C VAL A 970 5.34 5.25 -28.19
N PRO A 971 4.43 4.35 -28.59
CA PRO A 971 4.77 3.07 -29.20
C PRO A 971 5.71 3.18 -30.41
N GLY A 972 6.83 2.45 -30.37
CA GLY A 972 7.78 2.35 -31.49
C GLY A 972 7.41 1.28 -32.54
N PRO A 973 8.14 1.23 -33.67
CA PRO A 973 7.93 0.25 -34.74
C PRO A 973 8.49 -1.15 -34.42
N VAL A 974 9.12 -1.31 -33.25
CA VAL A 974 9.71 -2.56 -32.77
C VAL A 974 9.28 -2.85 -31.33
N ILE A 975 9.31 -4.12 -30.96
CA ILE A 975 9.28 -4.59 -29.58
C ILE A 975 10.73 -4.72 -29.09
N HIS A 976 11.00 -4.13 -27.94
CA HIS A 976 12.22 -4.31 -27.17
C HIS A 976 12.02 -5.51 -26.24
N LEU A 977 12.67 -6.63 -26.55
CA LEU A 977 12.63 -7.86 -25.75
C LEU A 977 13.92 -7.98 -24.95
N HIS A 978 13.78 -8.18 -23.64
CA HIS A 978 14.86 -8.51 -22.71
C HIS A 978 14.82 -10.01 -22.40
N THR A 979 15.96 -10.67 -22.47
CA THR A 979 16.14 -12.06 -21.98
C THR A 979 17.29 -12.07 -20.99
N ASP A 980 16.97 -12.11 -19.71
CA ASP A 980 17.91 -11.89 -18.62
C ASP A 980 18.26 -13.19 -17.91
N HIS A 981 19.55 -13.36 -17.62
CA HIS A 981 20.03 -14.42 -16.74
C HIS A 981 19.66 -14.12 -15.29
N ALA A 982 19.81 -12.87 -14.87
CA ALA A 982 19.43 -12.41 -13.54
C ALA A 982 19.06 -10.92 -13.56
N VAL A 983 18.20 -10.53 -12.63
CA VAL A 983 17.80 -9.14 -12.37
C VAL A 983 17.99 -8.83 -10.88
N GLN A 984 18.20 -7.56 -10.53
CA GLN A 984 18.27 -7.12 -9.14
C GLN A 984 16.87 -7.11 -8.50
N GLY A 985 16.82 -7.30 -7.17
CA GLY A 985 15.64 -7.02 -6.36
C GLY A 985 15.14 -5.58 -6.44
N LEU A 986 14.03 -5.31 -5.75
CA LEU A 986 13.34 -4.03 -5.71
C LEU A 986 13.67 -3.26 -4.42
N GLY A 987 13.71 -3.96 -3.28
CA GLY A 987 13.77 -3.34 -1.97
C GLY A 987 12.61 -2.36 -1.74
N THR A 988 12.81 -1.40 -0.84
CA THR A 988 11.91 -0.27 -0.57
C THR A 988 12.71 1.02 -0.31
N ALA A 989 13.80 1.24 -1.04
CA ALA A 989 14.74 2.33 -0.76
C ALA A 989 14.17 3.76 -1.00
N ALA A 990 12.97 3.90 -1.58
CA ALA A 990 12.26 5.17 -1.59
C ALA A 990 12.09 5.69 -0.14
N VAL A 991 11.59 4.84 0.76
CA VAL A 991 11.62 5.02 2.22
C VAL A 991 11.87 3.68 2.92
N GLY A 992 12.97 3.61 3.67
CA GLY A 992 13.36 2.42 4.43
C GLY A 992 14.45 1.57 3.76
N PRO A 993 14.48 0.24 3.99
CA PRO A 993 15.56 -0.61 3.52
C PRO A 993 15.52 -0.76 1.99
N GLY A 994 16.66 -0.56 1.33
CA GLY A 994 16.78 -0.98 -0.07
C GLY A 994 16.93 -2.49 -0.22
N VAL A 995 17.44 -2.94 -1.37
CA VAL A 995 17.56 -4.37 -1.70
C VAL A 995 18.39 -5.09 -0.62
N LEU A 996 17.77 -6.08 0.03
CA LEU A 996 18.43 -6.89 1.04
C LEU A 996 19.61 -7.67 0.43
N PRO A 997 20.69 -7.94 1.18
CA PRO A 997 21.91 -8.51 0.61
C PRO A 997 21.73 -9.85 -0.11
N GLN A 998 20.79 -10.69 0.34
CA GLN A 998 20.50 -11.96 -0.31
C GLN A 998 19.93 -11.81 -1.74
N HIS A 999 19.30 -10.66 -2.02
CA HIS A 999 18.60 -10.35 -3.27
C HIS A 999 19.37 -9.39 -4.18
N ARG A 1000 20.58 -8.97 -3.79
CA ARG A 1000 21.46 -8.10 -4.59
C ARG A 1000 22.06 -8.87 -5.77
N LEU A 1001 22.04 -8.25 -6.95
CA LEU A 1001 22.72 -8.76 -8.14
C LEU A 1001 24.16 -8.26 -8.16
N GLU A 1002 25.10 -9.12 -7.78
CA GLU A 1002 26.52 -8.79 -7.72
C GLU A 1002 27.15 -8.67 -9.10
N LEU A 1003 28.12 -7.77 -9.22
CA LEU A 1003 29.02 -7.71 -10.36
C LEU A 1003 29.93 -8.94 -10.38
N ALA A 1004 29.65 -9.88 -11.27
CA ALA A 1004 30.40 -11.13 -11.43
C ALA A 1004 30.42 -11.59 -12.90
N PRO A 1005 31.29 -12.57 -13.26
CA PRO A 1005 31.13 -13.33 -14.49
C PRO A 1005 29.80 -14.07 -14.53
N ALA A 1006 29.21 -14.22 -15.72
CA ALA A 1006 27.98 -14.97 -15.91
C ALA A 1006 28.03 -15.86 -17.16
N ASP A 1007 27.48 -17.06 -17.03
CA ASP A 1007 27.33 -18.04 -18.09
C ASP A 1007 25.85 -18.41 -18.25
N PHE A 1008 25.31 -18.22 -19.44
CA PHE A 1008 23.91 -18.52 -19.73
C PHE A 1008 23.69 -18.77 -21.22
N GLY A 1009 22.54 -19.31 -21.61
CA GLY A 1009 22.30 -19.64 -23.01
C GLY A 1009 20.84 -19.72 -23.39
N PHE A 1010 20.58 -19.53 -24.68
CA PHE A 1010 19.26 -19.54 -25.29
C PHE A 1010 19.24 -20.37 -26.57
N ILE A 1011 18.10 -20.97 -26.86
CA ILE A 1011 17.78 -21.57 -28.14
C ILE A 1011 16.68 -20.72 -28.78
N LEU A 1012 16.95 -20.21 -29.97
CA LEU A 1012 16.07 -19.38 -30.76
C LEU A 1012 15.53 -20.19 -31.94
N THR A 1013 14.22 -20.30 -32.06
CA THR A 1013 13.56 -21.03 -33.16
C THR A 1013 12.59 -20.10 -33.88
N PRO A 1014 12.71 -19.93 -35.21
CA PRO A 1014 11.71 -19.19 -35.98
C PRO A 1014 10.41 -20.02 -36.07
N LEU A 1015 9.29 -19.41 -35.72
CA LEU A 1015 7.97 -20.00 -35.84
C LEU A 1015 7.38 -19.63 -37.21
N ARG A 1016 7.03 -20.65 -38.00
CA ARG A 1016 6.34 -20.52 -39.29
C ARG A 1016 4.87 -20.89 -39.09
N GLN A 1017 4.01 -20.48 -40.03
CA GLN A 1017 2.60 -20.91 -40.02
C GLN A 1017 2.53 -22.44 -39.83
N PRO A 1018 1.71 -22.96 -38.91
CA PRO A 1018 1.47 -24.40 -38.86
C PRO A 1018 0.88 -24.83 -40.20
N SER A 1019 1.52 -25.81 -40.85
CA SER A 1019 0.96 -26.47 -42.03
C SER A 1019 -0.42 -27.01 -41.67
N ARG A 1020 -1.45 -26.54 -42.38
CA ARG A 1020 -2.85 -26.98 -42.20
C ARG A 1020 -3.01 -28.48 -42.36
#